data_AF-W6Z1W7-F1
#
_entry.id   AF-W6Z1W7-F1
#
_cell.length_a   1.000
_cell.length_b   1.000
_cell.length_c   1.000
_cell.angle_alpha   90.00
_cell.angle_beta   90.00
_cell.angle_gamma   90.00
#
_symmetry.space_group_name_H-M   'P 1'
#
loop_
_entity.id
_entity.type
_entity.pdbx_description
1 polymer ?
#
loop_
_entity_poly.entity_id
_entity_poly.type
_entity_poly.pdbx_seq_one_letter_code
_entity_poly.pdbx_strand_id
1 'polypeptide(L)'
;MAKERDISNLTDWLTLECHKSSQLKVALLSQTLNGDILEETWRSQVTAAEVPVSYLLQETRAMSESRYYLIIAGKCYRDAVDEMRLCRTKMELKGRLIILDTPLKDSLTNSTNHESSESSPKVNGYSNGHSLRDEDVLKVQLGSSPNFKVFMSRFEKALYEDEVFLAISSISDPSRGSKLLAEQPHKNSVRTCFVGLKEAASLQDKTIICLLDGSFVSTWTSEEFGFFKAMVSSAKTIFCITHGTQMLQPSQRGLMGAGVPGLLPVLHNELPQVTLFHLDLSYELDAADTNSLELISKAFFQSVAPLAENDQPDLELAEINNHILIPRIIPDDGMDMEIALSTRKAQLLRQGVGPGRPLQLVGLDTEDVETHWQLDEDSDKKPNADGVEAAVTDISMCPIESGSRTAHSLVGSLITGTVTQYDANVSDLTKGDTVVVPGLPHCKTVIKQHQSLVARIDCTAPGSAAQVWVELMTSYILENITHIAAGEKILVQEGETALGKAIIRRAVNEFSAHVQATVTSKEQKYQLINQTGLSRDFVIVSSGAESPSALFSYLAHKTGGTGIDVVVYAGTGVPLHEEVALCLSDLSRVAAVVAPGQPLTSLPPFEGNVSFATVDPLRILAEQPRLVSTLLKRMRKASLKMADVISGTAFDVCDLDEAIRTAHTSDSNDIISVSLLPASEDTLPEVLVMPTAPELPNFDRDATYILAGGLGSLGLRVAEFMARNGATHLVFLSRSGNNRHKGKLKKLHELGCDTLVLACDVTSQQSVANMVNEVAQTGRSIKGLFQCAMVLQDSLFEKMTYDQWQTAFNPKVAGSWNLHMALPDNLDFFVMFPSVVSVIGNVSQTNYTAGNSYMDALAQHRRSLGMAGTSINAGLVADSDHTIDGTSMEDYLDRSKHIASPSGVDFWASDAKFMHRSLRKSGNDQSGEVGAGQEVDVNAMLAAAATIEDAQLIVQNVLKKLLAPGMGVQSAEIDAGRHYLSLEAVEVRNQIFRQLKCDVSVFEILSPNSLACLANQLLQRSPFVKLSSE
;
A
#
# COMPACT_ATOMS: atom_id res chain seq x y z
N MET A 1 26.85 9.14 59.23
CA MET A 1 27.90 10.13 59.53
C MET A 1 29.19 9.64 58.87
N ALA A 2 29.96 10.43 58.11
CA ALA A 2 29.74 11.81 57.67
C ALA A 2 30.46 12.12 56.34
N LYS A 3 29.80 12.96 55.51
CA LYS A 3 30.31 14.14 54.73
C LYS A 3 31.58 14.08 53.84
N GLU A 4 31.40 14.64 52.63
CA GLU A 4 32.35 15.52 51.87
C GLU A 4 33.67 14.85 51.35
N ARG A 5 34.31 15.12 50.18
CA ARG A 5 34.28 16.09 49.02
C ARG A 5 35.23 15.55 47.90
N ASP A 6 35.45 16.06 46.67
CA ASP A 6 34.89 17.13 45.79
C ASP A 6 35.37 16.94 44.31
N ILE A 7 34.56 17.33 43.31
CA ILE A 7 34.93 18.03 42.03
C ILE A 7 35.77 17.32 40.90
N SER A 8 35.63 17.84 39.66
CA SER A 8 36.45 17.70 38.41
C SER A 8 36.29 16.42 37.55
N ASN A 9 36.31 16.42 36.20
CA ASN A 9 36.52 17.41 35.08
C ASN A 9 36.02 16.76 33.73
N LEU A 10 36.03 17.28 32.46
CA LEU A 10 36.44 18.51 31.71
C LEU A 10 35.80 18.46 30.25
N THR A 11 35.43 19.61 29.61
CA THR A 11 35.48 20.02 28.15
C THR A 11 35.16 19.07 26.96
N ASP A 12 34.69 19.46 25.74
CA ASP A 12 34.27 20.72 25.06
C ASP A 12 33.66 20.44 23.64
N TRP A 13 33.12 21.48 22.93
CA TRP A 13 33.39 21.90 21.51
C TRP A 13 32.25 22.78 20.86
N LEU A 14 32.49 23.38 19.69
CA LEU A 14 31.86 24.63 19.12
C LEU A 14 31.29 24.44 17.66
N THR A 15 30.57 25.35 16.94
CA THR A 15 29.64 26.52 17.13
C THR A 15 29.23 27.07 15.72
N LEU A 16 28.26 28.02 15.59
CA LEU A 16 27.85 28.87 14.41
C LEU A 16 26.76 28.31 13.46
N GLU A 17 25.96 29.10 12.70
CA GLU A 17 25.17 30.35 12.88
C GLU A 17 24.39 30.64 11.55
N CYS A 18 23.34 31.46 11.37
CA CYS A 18 22.47 32.29 12.24
C CYS A 18 20.98 32.17 11.71
N HIS A 19 20.12 33.13 11.28
CA HIS A 19 20.06 34.60 11.26
C HIS A 19 18.61 35.15 11.12
N LYS A 20 18.14 36.01 12.05
CA LYS A 20 16.82 36.74 12.11
C LYS A 20 15.54 35.87 12.19
N SER A 21 14.57 36.13 13.07
CA SER A 21 14.27 37.32 13.89
C SER A 21 14.10 37.02 15.40
N SER A 22 14.17 38.06 16.24
CA SER A 22 13.72 38.09 17.65
C SER A 22 14.44 37.17 18.67
N GLN A 23 15.74 37.40 18.86
CA GLN A 23 16.50 37.08 20.08
C GLN A 23 15.99 37.85 21.33
N LEU A 24 16.30 37.52 22.60
CA LEU A 24 16.59 36.25 23.30
C LEU A 24 16.61 36.55 24.83
N LYS A 25 16.69 35.54 25.70
CA LYS A 25 17.23 35.71 27.07
C LYS A 25 18.70 36.16 26.97
N VAL A 26 19.17 37.02 27.88
CA VAL A 26 20.61 37.30 28.00
C VAL A 26 21.05 37.26 29.48
N ALA A 27 21.99 36.38 29.79
CA ALA A 27 22.87 36.54 30.94
C ALA A 27 24.12 37.30 30.45
N LEU A 28 24.47 38.41 31.11
CA LEU A 28 25.62 39.22 30.75
C LEU A 28 26.81 38.88 31.65
N LEU A 29 27.93 38.51 31.03
CA LEU A 29 29.20 38.30 31.72
C LEU A 29 30.16 39.42 31.27
N SER A 30 30.45 40.35 32.18
CA SER A 30 31.68 41.12 32.10
C SER A 30 32.17 41.49 33.51
N GLN A 31 33.49 41.41 33.69
CA GLN A 31 34.19 42.42 34.47
C GLN A 31 34.33 43.64 33.53
N THR A 32 34.22 44.90 33.97
CA THR A 32 34.46 45.41 35.33
C THR A 32 33.74 46.75 35.55
N LEU A 33 33.63 47.16 36.83
CA LEU A 33 33.50 48.53 37.36
C LEU A 33 32.18 49.32 37.17
N ASN A 34 31.62 49.68 38.34
CA ASN A 34 30.98 50.96 38.73
C ASN A 34 29.78 51.54 37.96
N GLY A 35 28.83 52.10 38.74
CA GLY A 35 27.69 52.90 38.28
C GLY A 35 26.38 52.10 38.38
N ASP A 36 25.40 52.41 39.23
CA ASP A 36 24.75 53.66 39.67
C ASP A 36 23.84 54.32 38.63
N ILE A 37 22.75 54.90 39.15
CA ILE A 37 22.03 56.08 38.63
C ILE A 37 21.28 55.86 37.30
N LEU A 38 19.93 55.78 37.43
CA LEU A 38 18.92 56.72 36.89
C LEU A 38 18.94 56.95 35.34
N GLU A 39 17.99 57.64 34.70
CA GLU A 39 16.94 58.52 35.21
C GLU A 39 15.67 58.49 34.36
N GLU A 40 14.63 59.14 34.90
CA GLU A 40 13.44 59.62 34.21
C GLU A 40 13.82 60.36 32.89
N THR A 41 13.03 60.37 31.82
CA THR A 41 11.81 61.20 31.77
C THR A 41 11.00 60.94 30.48
N TRP A 42 9.79 60.39 30.61
CA TRP A 42 8.69 60.65 29.65
C TRP A 42 7.35 60.96 30.38
N ARG A 43 7.46 61.35 31.65
CA ARG A 43 6.36 61.56 32.60
C ARG A 43 5.72 62.96 32.44
N SER A 44 5.26 63.30 31.24
CA SER A 44 4.67 64.62 30.98
C SER A 44 3.78 64.67 29.74
N GLN A 45 2.52 65.11 29.92
CA GLN A 45 1.55 65.53 28.88
C GLN A 45 1.11 64.36 27.96
N VAL A 46 -0.17 64.01 27.84
CA VAL A 46 -1.39 64.82 27.69
C VAL A 46 -2.49 64.19 28.58
N THR A 47 -3.01 64.73 29.69
CA THR A 47 -3.83 65.94 29.98
C THR A 47 -5.05 66.19 29.09
N ALA A 48 -6.24 66.34 29.73
CA ALA A 48 -7.56 66.62 29.12
C ALA A 48 -8.15 65.44 28.30
N ALA A 49 -9.47 65.19 28.23
CA ALA A 49 -10.67 65.78 28.85
C ALA A 49 -11.87 64.80 28.61
N GLU A 50 -13.12 64.93 29.09
CA GLU A 50 -13.78 65.53 30.27
C GLU A 50 -15.26 65.03 30.24
N VAL A 51 -15.83 64.48 31.33
CA VAL A 51 -17.25 64.63 31.79
C VAL A 51 -18.42 64.14 30.85
N PRO A 52 -19.61 63.66 31.30
CA PRO A 52 -20.09 62.99 32.54
C PRO A 52 -20.82 61.63 32.27
N VAL A 53 -21.86 61.31 33.07
CA VAL A 53 -22.95 60.29 32.89
C VAL A 53 -22.72 58.91 33.53
N SER A 54 -23.83 58.24 33.88
CA SER A 54 -23.93 56.97 34.63
C SER A 54 -24.63 55.87 33.82
N TYR A 55 -24.52 54.62 34.30
CA TYR A 55 -25.18 53.37 33.86
C TYR A 55 -24.51 52.53 32.75
N LEU A 56 -24.02 51.35 33.19
CA LEU A 56 -24.07 50.00 32.60
C LEU A 56 -23.85 49.75 31.09
N LEU A 57 -22.89 48.87 30.74
CA LEU A 57 -23.17 47.60 30.02
C LEU A 57 -22.02 46.56 30.16
N GLN A 58 -22.02 45.50 29.33
CA GLN A 58 -21.25 44.26 29.47
C GLN A 58 -19.86 44.23 28.77
N GLU A 59 -19.06 43.24 29.22
CA GLU A 59 -18.06 42.44 28.48
C GLU A 59 -16.61 42.96 28.19
N THR A 60 -15.65 42.04 28.37
CA THR A 60 -14.22 42.07 27.91
C THR A 60 -13.29 43.15 28.54
N ARG A 61 -11.94 43.04 28.55
CA ARG A 61 -10.99 41.93 28.24
C ARG A 61 -9.73 42.04 29.16
N ALA A 62 -8.72 41.19 28.96
CA ALA A 62 -7.67 40.88 29.96
C ALA A 62 -6.26 41.53 29.76
N MET A 63 -5.50 41.61 30.86
CA MET A 63 -4.02 41.72 31.02
C MET A 63 -3.72 41.67 32.55
N SER A 64 -2.56 41.28 33.10
CA SER A 64 -1.32 40.67 32.58
C SER A 64 -0.72 39.66 33.60
N GLU A 65 0.55 39.76 34.02
CA GLU A 65 1.26 38.81 34.92
C GLU A 65 1.82 39.44 36.21
N SER A 66 1.82 38.68 37.33
CA SER A 66 2.69 38.86 38.53
C SER A 66 2.57 37.67 39.52
N ARG A 67 3.59 37.41 40.37
CA ARG A 67 3.65 36.25 41.31
C ARG A 67 4.22 36.62 42.70
N TYR A 68 3.63 36.15 43.81
CA TYR A 68 4.19 36.25 45.20
C TYR A 68 3.69 35.11 46.14
N TYR A 69 4.19 35.05 47.39
CA TYR A 69 4.14 33.88 48.31
C TYR A 69 3.26 34.03 49.59
N LEU A 70 3.04 32.91 50.31
CA LEU A 70 2.26 32.80 51.57
C LEU A 70 3.04 32.06 52.70
N ILE A 71 2.73 32.35 53.97
CA ILE A 71 3.27 31.71 55.20
C ILE A 71 2.13 31.50 56.21
N ILE A 72 2.19 30.43 57.01
CA ILE A 72 1.29 30.15 58.15
C ILE A 72 2.13 29.88 59.41
N ALA A 73 1.69 30.37 60.58
CA ALA A 73 2.28 30.06 61.88
C ALA A 73 1.19 29.92 62.95
N GLY A 74 1.41 29.05 63.93
CA GLY A 74 0.48 28.82 65.05
C GLY A 74 1.16 28.13 66.22
N LYS A 75 0.57 28.22 67.42
CA LYS A 75 1.06 27.54 68.63
C LYS A 75 -0.03 26.61 69.17
N CYS A 76 0.26 25.32 69.19
CA CYS A 76 -0.70 24.26 69.40
C CYS A 76 -1.07 24.07 70.89
N TYR A 77 -2.37 23.94 71.18
CA TYR A 77 -2.90 23.29 72.39
C TYR A 77 -3.47 21.91 71.98
N ARG A 78 -3.44 20.95 72.91
CA ARG A 78 -3.20 19.53 72.54
C ARG A 78 -4.39 18.74 71.99
N ASP A 79 -5.62 19.18 72.19
CA ASP A 79 -6.79 18.31 72.06
C ASP A 79 -7.63 18.58 70.78
N ALA A 80 -6.98 19.00 69.70
CA ALA A 80 -7.59 19.30 68.39
C ALA A 80 -6.89 18.54 67.23
N VAL A 81 -6.67 17.24 67.42
CA VAL A 81 -5.90 16.40 66.46
C VAL A 81 -6.76 15.84 65.33
N ASP A 82 -8.04 15.55 65.57
CA ASP A 82 -8.88 14.82 64.59
C ASP A 82 -9.49 15.72 63.50
N GLU A 83 -9.84 16.97 63.78
CA GLU A 83 -10.37 17.87 62.74
C GLU A 83 -9.31 18.29 61.71
N MET A 84 -8.02 18.34 62.09
CA MET A 84 -6.95 18.80 61.19
C MET A 84 -6.54 17.76 60.13
N ARG A 85 -7.13 16.55 60.14
CA ARG A 85 -6.94 15.55 59.07
C ARG A 85 -7.78 15.81 57.82
N LEU A 86 -8.90 16.53 57.92
CA LEU A 86 -9.83 16.73 56.80
C LEU A 86 -9.35 17.75 55.75
N CYS A 87 -8.39 18.61 56.10
CA CYS A 87 -8.07 19.83 55.33
C CYS A 87 -6.72 19.79 54.57
N ARG A 88 -6.16 18.60 54.28
CA ARG A 88 -4.76 18.49 53.80
C ARG A 88 -4.53 18.04 52.35
N THR A 89 -5.49 18.25 51.46
CA THR A 89 -5.25 18.07 50.01
C THR A 89 -5.97 19.14 49.19
N LYS A 90 -5.19 19.96 48.47
CA LYS A 90 -5.60 21.04 47.55
C LYS A 90 -6.40 22.21 48.15
N MET A 91 -5.67 23.15 48.75
CA MET A 91 -5.99 24.58 48.64
C MET A 91 -4.78 25.32 48.05
N GLU A 92 -4.92 25.79 46.81
CA GLU A 92 -4.14 26.93 46.28
C GLU A 92 -5.14 27.91 45.65
N LEU A 93 -5.38 29.03 46.33
CA LEU A 93 -6.24 30.13 45.87
C LEU A 93 -5.58 31.46 46.23
N LYS A 94 -5.74 32.45 45.36
CA LYS A 94 -4.98 33.72 45.43
C LYS A 94 -5.70 34.75 46.31
N GLY A 95 -5.14 35.04 47.49
CA GLY A 95 -5.60 36.12 48.37
C GLY A 95 -4.94 36.09 49.75
N ARG A 96 -5.21 37.11 50.57
CA ARG A 96 -4.98 37.07 52.02
C ARG A 96 -6.29 37.37 52.73
N LEU A 97 -6.64 36.53 53.70
CA LEU A 97 -7.86 36.60 54.49
C LEU A 97 -7.49 36.64 55.98
N ILE A 98 -8.14 37.49 56.76
CA ILE A 98 -8.00 37.51 58.23
C ILE A 98 -9.33 37.01 58.82
N ILE A 99 -9.33 35.76 59.29
CA ILE A 99 -10.45 35.20 60.06
C ILE A 99 -10.19 35.50 61.54
N LEU A 100 -11.10 36.23 62.18
CA LEU A 100 -11.13 36.36 63.64
C LEU A 100 -12.03 35.26 64.21
N ASP A 101 -11.43 34.13 64.56
CA ASP A 101 -12.13 33.06 65.26
C ASP A 101 -12.30 33.41 66.75
N THR A 102 -13.39 34.09 67.08
CA THR A 102 -14.03 33.94 68.40
C THR A 102 -15.47 34.45 68.38
N PRO A 103 -16.47 33.65 68.75
CA PRO A 103 -17.69 34.19 69.33
C PRO A 103 -17.38 34.68 70.74
N LEU A 104 -17.65 35.96 71.04
CA LEU A 104 -17.84 36.38 72.42
C LEU A 104 -19.07 35.64 72.96
N LYS A 105 -18.88 34.72 73.91
CA LYS A 105 -19.97 33.95 74.50
C LYS A 105 -20.90 34.87 75.30
N ASP A 106 -22.20 34.71 75.07
CA ASP A 106 -23.26 35.34 75.87
C ASP A 106 -23.26 34.84 77.32
N SER A 107 -22.56 35.54 78.22
CA SER A 107 -22.87 35.55 79.65
C SER A 107 -22.17 36.70 80.39
N LEU A 108 -22.87 37.83 80.55
CA LEU A 108 -22.76 38.85 81.63
C LEU A 108 -23.57 40.09 81.21
N THR A 109 -24.90 40.04 81.24
CA THR A 109 -25.68 40.58 82.37
C THR A 109 -25.04 41.81 83.05
N ASN A 110 -25.27 43.02 82.53
CA ASN A 110 -26.18 43.99 83.16
C ASN A 110 -26.21 45.38 82.49
N SER A 111 -27.26 46.14 82.84
CA SER A 111 -27.33 47.62 82.92
C SER A 111 -27.00 48.48 81.68
N THR A 112 -28.09 49.00 81.08
CA THR A 112 -28.34 50.42 80.75
C THR A 112 -27.43 51.20 79.80
N ASN A 113 -28.10 51.88 78.85
CA ASN A 113 -27.85 53.20 78.23
C ASN A 113 -26.60 53.98 78.74
N HIS A 114 -25.79 54.62 77.89
CA HIS A 114 -26.22 55.57 76.84
C HIS A 114 -25.25 55.64 75.64
N GLU A 115 -25.48 56.59 74.72
CA GLU A 115 -24.65 56.82 73.53
C GLU A 115 -23.19 57.17 73.86
N SER A 116 -22.26 56.64 73.07
CA SER A 116 -20.96 57.29 72.82
C SER A 116 -20.39 56.87 71.47
N SER A 117 -19.65 57.77 70.83
CA SER A 117 -18.92 57.56 69.58
C SER A 117 -17.54 56.91 69.80
N GLU A 118 -16.92 56.51 68.69
CA GLU A 118 -15.48 56.21 68.48
C GLU A 118 -14.92 54.82 68.84
N SER A 119 -13.99 54.40 67.96
CA SER A 119 -12.94 53.38 68.15
C SER A 119 -13.32 51.90 68.31
N SER A 120 -13.28 51.17 67.17
CA SER A 120 -12.78 49.80 67.15
C SER A 120 -11.24 49.79 67.10
N PRO A 121 -10.55 48.76 67.63
CA PRO A 121 -9.09 48.73 67.69
C PRO A 121 -8.44 48.52 66.31
N LYS A 122 -7.35 49.25 66.06
CA LYS A 122 -6.51 49.12 64.85
C LYS A 122 -5.45 48.02 65.03
N VAL A 123 -5.13 47.32 63.95
CA VAL A 123 -3.95 46.43 63.86
C VAL A 123 -3.12 46.87 62.65
N ASN A 124 -1.91 47.36 62.90
CA ASN A 124 -1.00 47.82 61.85
C ASN A 124 -0.11 46.67 61.35
N GLY A 125 0.09 46.58 60.03
CA GLY A 125 1.11 45.75 59.40
C GLY A 125 1.74 46.52 58.23
N TYR A 126 3.07 46.55 58.14
CA TYR A 126 3.80 47.37 57.17
C TYR A 126 4.54 46.53 56.12
N SER A 127 4.43 46.95 54.86
CA SER A 127 5.40 46.68 53.80
C SER A 127 5.37 47.83 52.79
N ASN A 128 6.54 48.35 52.41
CA ASN A 128 6.71 49.38 51.37
C ASN A 128 5.87 50.67 51.54
N GLY A 129 5.92 51.28 52.73
CA GLY A 129 5.64 52.72 52.93
C GLY A 129 4.17 53.17 52.93
N HIS A 130 3.23 52.35 52.46
CA HIS A 130 1.80 52.68 52.49
C HIS A 130 1.12 52.13 53.75
N SER A 131 0.24 52.92 54.36
CA SER A 131 -0.73 52.40 55.32
C SER A 131 -1.85 51.71 54.55
N LEU A 132 -2.14 50.46 54.91
CA LEU A 132 -3.43 49.86 54.59
C LEU A 132 -4.55 50.71 55.20
N ARG A 133 -5.68 50.78 54.50
CA ARG A 133 -6.91 51.43 54.92
C ARG A 133 -7.90 50.36 55.39
N ASP A 134 -8.97 50.75 56.10
CA ASP A 134 -10.02 49.79 56.49
C ASP A 134 -10.69 49.11 55.26
N GLU A 135 -10.70 49.80 54.12
CA GLU A 135 -11.17 49.32 52.81
C GLU A 135 -10.26 48.26 52.16
N ASP A 136 -9.02 48.06 52.64
CA ASP A 136 -8.13 46.97 52.21
C ASP A 136 -8.35 45.66 53.01
N VAL A 137 -9.27 45.64 54.00
CA VAL A 137 -9.47 44.52 54.94
C VAL A 137 -10.92 44.02 54.93
N LEU A 138 -11.17 42.93 54.18
CA LEU A 138 -12.47 42.25 54.15
C LEU A 138 -12.77 41.53 55.48
N LYS A 139 -13.67 42.11 56.28
CA LYS A 139 -14.32 41.45 57.42
C LYS A 139 -15.60 40.73 56.96
N VAL A 140 -15.75 39.47 57.34
CA VAL A 140 -16.98 38.68 57.09
C VAL A 140 -17.53 38.18 58.43
N GLN A 141 -18.81 38.45 58.70
CA GLN A 141 -19.52 38.02 59.89
C GLN A 141 -20.68 37.10 59.48
N LEU A 142 -20.71 35.88 60.01
CA LEU A 142 -21.68 34.85 59.60
C LEU A 142 -23.03 35.00 60.32
N GLY A 143 -23.94 35.78 59.71
CA GLY A 143 -25.34 35.85 60.11
C GLY A 143 -26.20 34.75 59.46
N SER A 144 -26.88 33.92 60.26
CA SER A 144 -27.73 32.83 59.77
C SER A 144 -28.98 33.35 59.05
N SER A 145 -29.13 33.05 57.75
CA SER A 145 -30.27 33.48 56.93
C SER A 145 -30.68 32.39 55.92
N PRO A 146 -31.99 32.19 55.62
CA PRO A 146 -32.47 31.11 54.74
C PRO A 146 -31.87 31.10 53.33
N ASN A 147 -31.42 32.26 52.84
CA ASN A 147 -30.82 32.40 51.52
C ASN A 147 -29.53 31.58 51.34
N PHE A 148 -28.87 31.12 52.41
CA PHE A 148 -27.70 30.24 52.27
C PHE A 148 -28.04 28.90 51.61
N LYS A 149 -29.23 28.32 51.85
CA LYS A 149 -29.66 27.10 51.12
C LYS A 149 -29.96 27.37 49.65
N VAL A 150 -30.56 28.52 49.34
CA VAL A 150 -30.81 28.92 47.93
C VAL A 150 -29.49 29.19 47.22
N PHE A 151 -28.55 29.89 47.87
CA PHE A 151 -27.22 30.14 47.35
C PHE A 151 -26.44 28.84 47.13
N MET A 152 -26.32 27.97 48.15
CA MET A 152 -25.68 26.65 47.99
C MET A 152 -26.32 25.84 46.85
N SER A 153 -27.66 25.73 46.79
CA SER A 153 -28.33 24.99 45.70
C SER A 153 -28.15 25.60 44.30
N ARG A 154 -27.70 26.86 44.20
CA ARG A 154 -27.33 27.53 42.94
C ARG A 154 -25.82 27.50 42.68
N PHE A 155 -25.00 27.44 43.73
CA PHE A 155 -23.53 27.42 43.67
C PHE A 155 -23.01 26.00 43.43
N GLU A 156 -23.61 24.99 44.08
CA GLU A 156 -23.48 23.56 43.74
C GLU A 156 -23.97 23.28 42.32
N LYS A 157 -24.96 24.04 41.81
CA LYS A 157 -25.38 23.99 40.40
C LYS A 157 -24.50 24.80 39.44
N ALA A 158 -23.51 25.56 39.93
CA ALA A 158 -22.63 26.41 39.13
C ALA A 158 -21.15 25.99 39.24
N LEU A 159 -20.89 24.76 39.73
CA LEU A 159 -19.55 24.17 39.86
C LEU A 159 -19.36 22.87 39.06
N TYR A 160 -20.37 22.47 38.28
CA TYR A 160 -20.31 21.36 37.32
C TYR A 160 -20.78 21.87 35.95
N GLU A 161 -19.85 22.23 35.08
CA GLU A 161 -20.19 22.69 33.72
C GLU A 161 -20.39 21.52 32.73
N ASP A 162 -19.80 20.35 33.00
CA ASP A 162 -20.08 19.09 32.30
C ASP A 162 -20.70 18.03 33.23
N GLU A 163 -21.95 17.68 32.97
CA GLU A 163 -22.58 16.44 33.45
C GLU A 163 -22.34 15.34 32.41
N VAL A 164 -21.76 14.21 32.84
CA VAL A 164 -21.46 13.05 31.99
C VAL A 164 -22.44 11.92 32.29
N PHE A 165 -23.13 11.45 31.25
CA PHE A 165 -24.20 10.48 31.38
C PHE A 165 -23.72 9.08 31.00
N LEU A 166 -23.79 8.14 31.93
CA LEU A 166 -23.44 6.74 31.74
C LEU A 166 -24.70 6.00 31.24
N ALA A 167 -24.80 5.85 29.92
CA ALA A 167 -25.87 5.11 29.27
C ALA A 167 -25.62 3.60 29.38
N ILE A 168 -26.55 2.90 30.03
CA ILE A 168 -26.47 1.46 30.36
C ILE A 168 -27.76 0.73 29.99
N SER A 169 -27.64 -0.58 29.75
CA SER A 169 -28.77 -1.46 29.39
C SER A 169 -29.75 -1.71 30.55
N SER A 170 -29.29 -1.67 31.80
CA SER A 170 -30.11 -1.85 33.00
C SER A 170 -29.72 -0.87 34.10
N ILE A 171 -30.58 0.12 34.36
CA ILE A 171 -30.41 1.10 35.45
C ILE A 171 -30.46 0.42 36.83
N SER A 172 -31.23 -0.66 36.95
CA SER A 172 -31.45 -1.39 38.21
C SER A 172 -30.28 -2.27 38.63
N ASP A 173 -29.39 -2.67 37.71
CA ASP A 173 -28.11 -3.30 38.07
C ASP A 173 -26.98 -2.93 37.09
N PRO A 174 -26.30 -1.78 37.31
CA PRO A 174 -25.16 -1.38 36.49
C PRO A 174 -23.96 -2.33 36.65
N SER A 175 -23.17 -2.56 35.59
CA SER A 175 -21.99 -3.45 35.66
C SER A 175 -20.94 -2.95 36.67
N ARG A 176 -20.13 -3.84 37.24
CA ARG A 176 -19.13 -3.48 38.28
C ARG A 176 -18.13 -2.43 37.77
N GLY A 177 -17.73 -2.52 36.50
CA GLY A 177 -16.92 -1.50 35.84
C GLY A 177 -17.63 -0.15 35.76
N SER A 178 -18.91 -0.13 35.35
CA SER A 178 -19.68 1.14 35.29
C SER A 178 -19.80 1.85 36.64
N LYS A 179 -19.95 1.09 37.73
CA LYS A 179 -19.99 1.60 39.12
C LYS A 179 -18.63 2.21 39.50
N LEU A 180 -17.54 1.48 39.29
CA LEU A 180 -16.18 1.95 39.63
C LEU A 180 -15.66 3.06 38.71
N LEU A 181 -16.17 3.18 37.48
CA LEU A 181 -15.89 4.29 36.56
C LEU A 181 -16.57 5.58 37.04
N ALA A 182 -17.81 5.47 37.53
CA ALA A 182 -18.53 6.61 38.13
C ALA A 182 -17.90 7.12 39.44
N GLU A 183 -17.12 6.27 40.13
CA GLU A 183 -16.46 6.54 41.41
C GLU A 183 -14.99 7.03 41.25
N GLN A 184 -14.47 7.21 40.03
CA GLN A 184 -13.05 7.56 39.82
C GLN A 184 -12.65 8.93 40.39
N PRO A 185 -11.52 9.03 41.12
CA PRO A 185 -11.13 10.26 41.85
C PRO A 185 -10.49 11.37 40.97
N HIS A 186 -10.56 11.26 39.65
CA HIS A 186 -9.86 12.17 38.73
C HIS A 186 -10.61 13.49 38.48
N LYS A 187 -10.51 14.38 39.49
CA LYS A 187 -10.94 15.80 39.56
C LYS A 187 -12.40 16.04 39.95
N ASN A 188 -12.55 16.85 41.00
CA ASN A 188 -13.79 17.30 41.63
C ASN A 188 -14.59 18.31 40.76
N SER A 189 -14.86 18.00 39.50
CA SER A 189 -15.39 18.98 38.51
C SER A 189 -16.37 18.39 37.48
N VAL A 190 -16.50 17.06 37.41
CA VAL A 190 -17.44 16.37 36.53
C VAL A 190 -18.47 15.64 37.38
N ARG A 191 -19.73 15.64 36.97
CA ARG A 191 -20.82 14.92 37.66
C ARG A 191 -21.31 13.75 36.81
N THR A 192 -21.24 12.54 37.36
CA THR A 192 -21.68 11.31 36.68
C THR A 192 -23.14 10.98 37.00
N CYS A 193 -23.90 10.61 35.96
CA CYS A 193 -25.33 10.28 36.06
C CYS A 193 -25.63 8.99 35.27
N PHE A 194 -26.12 7.93 35.92
CA PHE A 194 -26.60 6.73 35.23
C PHE A 194 -27.95 6.99 34.56
N VAL A 195 -28.11 6.54 33.31
CA VAL A 195 -29.36 6.64 32.53
C VAL A 195 -29.58 5.38 31.69
N GLY A 196 -30.83 5.03 31.44
CA GLY A 196 -31.18 4.02 30.44
C GLY A 196 -31.09 4.61 29.03
N LEU A 197 -30.94 3.75 28.00
CA LEU A 197 -30.88 4.20 26.60
C LEU A 197 -32.07 5.09 26.19
N LYS A 198 -33.27 4.78 26.69
CA LYS A 198 -34.51 5.58 26.50
C LYS A 198 -34.45 6.99 27.09
N GLU A 199 -33.70 7.17 28.17
CA GLU A 199 -33.52 8.47 28.84
C GLU A 199 -32.39 9.25 28.18
N ALA A 200 -31.29 8.55 27.82
CA ALA A 200 -30.20 9.10 27.02
C ALA A 200 -30.69 9.66 25.67
N ALA A 201 -31.66 9.01 25.04
CA ALA A 201 -32.38 9.47 23.84
C ALA A 201 -33.16 10.79 24.00
N SER A 202 -33.25 11.34 25.21
CA SER A 202 -33.87 12.65 25.49
C SER A 202 -32.87 13.73 25.93
N LEU A 203 -31.58 13.39 25.99
CA LEU A 203 -30.51 14.32 26.38
C LEU A 203 -30.00 15.09 25.16
N GLN A 204 -30.18 16.41 25.20
CA GLN A 204 -29.68 17.34 24.18
C GLN A 204 -28.37 18.00 24.65
N ASP A 205 -27.40 18.10 23.74
CA ASP A 205 -26.09 18.74 23.92
C ASP A 205 -25.23 18.18 25.08
N LYS A 206 -25.41 16.89 25.41
CA LYS A 206 -24.70 16.21 26.52
C LYS A 206 -23.57 15.30 26.06
N THR A 207 -22.62 15.11 26.97
CA THR A 207 -21.56 14.10 26.87
C THR A 207 -22.07 12.79 27.45
N ILE A 208 -22.11 11.75 26.64
CA ILE A 208 -22.65 10.43 26.99
C ILE A 208 -21.54 9.38 26.87
N ILE A 209 -21.26 8.64 27.94
CA ILE A 209 -20.48 7.41 27.88
C ILE A 209 -21.48 6.28 27.64
N CYS A 210 -21.40 5.65 26.47
CA CYS A 210 -22.30 4.58 26.06
C CYS A 210 -21.61 3.24 26.32
N LEU A 211 -22.03 2.54 27.39
CA LEU A 211 -21.45 1.26 27.78
C LEU A 211 -22.18 0.12 27.07
N LEU A 212 -21.62 -0.29 25.93
CA LEU A 212 -22.13 -1.39 25.11
C LEU A 212 -21.60 -2.74 25.62
N ASP A 213 -21.91 -3.03 26.90
CA ASP A 213 -21.62 -4.30 27.57
C ASP A 213 -22.50 -5.43 26.97
N GLY A 214 -22.06 -5.98 25.84
CA GLY A 214 -22.60 -7.20 25.23
C GLY A 214 -23.36 -7.00 23.91
N SER A 215 -24.39 -7.81 23.71
CA SER A 215 -25.17 -7.88 22.46
C SER A 215 -26.02 -6.63 22.25
N PHE A 216 -25.46 -5.61 21.59
CA PHE A 216 -26.19 -4.39 21.27
C PHE A 216 -26.75 -4.43 19.83
N VAL A 217 -25.92 -4.14 18.84
CA VAL A 217 -26.31 -3.95 17.44
C VAL A 217 -26.91 -5.22 16.79
N SER A 218 -26.47 -6.41 17.22
CA SER A 218 -26.96 -7.69 16.66
C SER A 218 -28.33 -8.14 17.17
N THR A 219 -28.80 -7.60 18.31
CA THR A 219 -30.03 -8.03 18.99
C THR A 219 -30.99 -6.89 19.34
N TRP A 220 -30.72 -5.67 18.86
CA TRP A 220 -31.62 -4.51 19.00
C TRP A 220 -33.07 -4.85 18.70
N THR A 221 -33.97 -4.47 19.61
CA THR A 221 -35.41 -4.31 19.33
C THR A 221 -35.67 -3.03 18.53
N SER A 222 -36.89 -2.91 17.97
CA SER A 222 -37.32 -1.68 17.29
C SER A 222 -37.39 -0.44 18.21
N GLU A 223 -37.51 -0.62 19.53
CA GLU A 223 -37.47 0.48 20.48
C GLU A 223 -36.03 0.94 20.75
N GLU A 224 -35.10 0.00 21.01
CA GLU A 224 -33.69 0.32 21.27
C GLU A 224 -33.00 0.95 20.06
N PHE A 225 -33.29 0.46 18.84
CA PHE A 225 -32.85 1.10 17.60
C PHE A 225 -33.35 2.56 17.52
N GLY A 226 -34.62 2.81 17.89
CA GLY A 226 -35.19 4.16 17.93
C GLY A 226 -34.55 5.07 18.99
N PHE A 227 -34.27 4.55 20.18
CA PHE A 227 -33.63 5.30 21.26
C PHE A 227 -32.16 5.61 20.96
N PHE A 228 -31.38 4.62 20.49
CA PHE A 228 -30.00 4.85 20.09
C PHE A 228 -29.91 5.86 18.95
N LYS A 229 -30.80 5.74 17.94
CA LYS A 229 -30.88 6.72 16.85
C LYS A 229 -31.13 8.15 17.35
N ALA A 230 -32.12 8.34 18.22
CA ALA A 230 -32.40 9.66 18.79
C ALA A 230 -31.22 10.21 19.61
N MET A 231 -30.58 9.37 20.43
CA MET A 231 -29.40 9.72 21.22
C MET A 231 -28.21 10.17 20.36
N VAL A 232 -27.91 9.45 19.27
CA VAL A 232 -26.82 9.81 18.35
C VAL A 232 -27.15 11.07 17.55
N SER A 233 -28.42 11.42 17.37
CA SER A 233 -28.83 12.71 16.79
C SER A 233 -28.94 13.88 17.77
N SER A 234 -28.80 13.67 19.10
CA SER A 234 -28.99 14.72 20.12
C SER A 234 -27.81 14.96 21.06
N ALA A 235 -26.86 14.03 21.16
CA ALA A 235 -25.67 14.18 22.00
C ALA A 235 -24.64 15.15 21.40
N LYS A 236 -23.84 15.78 22.27
CA LYS A 236 -22.66 16.57 21.89
C LYS A 236 -21.44 15.66 21.64
N THR A 237 -21.28 14.64 22.49
CA THR A 237 -20.17 13.70 22.45
C THR A 237 -20.67 12.33 22.90
N ILE A 238 -20.29 11.26 22.21
CA ILE A 238 -20.57 9.88 22.62
C ILE A 238 -19.27 9.08 22.66
N PHE A 239 -18.92 8.59 23.85
CA PHE A 239 -17.80 7.67 24.06
C PHE A 239 -18.35 6.24 24.15
N CYS A 240 -18.29 5.50 23.05
CA CYS A 240 -18.75 4.11 22.96
C CYS A 240 -17.67 3.17 23.48
N ILE A 241 -17.94 2.48 24.60
CA ILE A 241 -17.10 1.39 25.09
C ILE A 241 -17.75 0.07 24.68
N THR A 242 -16.97 -0.83 24.07
CA THR A 242 -17.38 -2.19 23.70
C THR A 242 -16.38 -3.21 24.23
N HIS A 243 -16.70 -4.51 24.14
CA HIS A 243 -15.78 -5.60 24.51
C HIS A 243 -15.54 -6.55 23.32
N GLY A 244 -14.28 -6.65 22.89
CA GLY A 244 -13.73 -7.54 21.87
C GLY A 244 -14.48 -7.58 20.53
N THR A 245 -15.09 -6.46 20.12
CA THR A 245 -15.87 -6.34 18.88
C THR A 245 -15.01 -6.14 17.64
N GLN A 246 -13.79 -5.61 17.79
CA GLN A 246 -12.76 -5.60 16.75
C GLN A 246 -12.08 -6.97 16.59
N MET A 247 -12.44 -7.96 17.42
CA MET A 247 -12.01 -9.36 17.37
C MET A 247 -10.49 -9.62 17.48
N LEU A 248 -9.73 -8.64 17.94
CA LEU A 248 -8.29 -8.74 18.24
C LEU A 248 -7.94 -9.92 19.17
N GLN A 249 -8.88 -10.31 20.03
CA GLN A 249 -8.95 -11.63 20.66
C GLN A 249 -10.26 -12.31 20.21
N PRO A 250 -10.23 -13.19 19.19
CA PRO A 250 -11.46 -13.69 18.58
C PRO A 250 -12.31 -14.52 19.56
N SER A 251 -13.57 -14.12 19.77
CA SER A 251 -14.50 -14.86 20.63
C SER A 251 -15.94 -14.82 20.10
N GLN A 252 -16.73 -15.83 20.46
CA GLN A 252 -18.16 -15.87 20.12
C GLN A 252 -18.95 -14.70 20.76
N ARG A 253 -18.45 -14.14 21.88
CA ARG A 253 -19.04 -12.96 22.52
C ARG A 253 -18.81 -11.69 21.69
N GLY A 254 -17.59 -11.50 21.17
CA GLY A 254 -17.23 -10.36 20.33
C GLY A 254 -18.15 -10.19 19.11
N LEU A 255 -18.54 -11.31 18.48
CA LEU A 255 -19.52 -11.33 17.38
C LEU A 255 -20.82 -10.57 17.68
N MET A 256 -21.28 -10.57 18.93
CA MET A 256 -22.55 -9.94 19.30
C MET A 256 -22.50 -8.41 19.23
N GLY A 257 -21.32 -7.81 19.42
CA GLY A 257 -21.08 -6.38 19.25
C GLY A 257 -20.39 -6.01 17.92
N ALA A 258 -19.93 -6.99 17.13
CA ALA A 258 -19.18 -6.80 15.89
C ALA A 258 -19.90 -6.06 14.74
N GLY A 259 -21.16 -5.62 14.94
CA GLY A 259 -21.79 -4.63 14.06
C GLY A 259 -21.31 -3.19 14.33
N VAL A 260 -20.79 -2.90 15.53
CA VAL A 260 -20.37 -1.54 15.95
C VAL A 260 -19.19 -1.00 15.11
N PRO A 261 -18.10 -1.74 14.86
CA PRO A 261 -16.96 -1.19 14.12
C PRO A 261 -17.29 -0.80 12.66
N GLY A 262 -18.29 -1.43 12.03
CA GLY A 262 -18.79 -1.01 10.72
C GLY A 262 -19.86 0.10 10.77
N LEU A 263 -20.55 0.25 11.91
CA LEU A 263 -21.56 1.28 12.12
C LEU A 263 -20.94 2.67 12.36
N LEU A 264 -19.91 2.75 13.22
CA LEU A 264 -19.36 4.03 13.68
C LEU A 264 -18.69 4.87 12.58
N PRO A 265 -17.91 4.33 11.61
CA PRO A 265 -17.35 5.12 10.52
C PRO A 265 -18.41 5.79 9.65
N VAL A 266 -19.54 5.11 9.41
CA VAL A 266 -20.68 5.72 8.70
C VAL A 266 -21.29 6.84 9.54
N LEU A 267 -21.53 6.62 10.83
CA LEU A 267 -22.10 7.64 11.72
C LEU A 267 -21.19 8.87 11.86
N HIS A 268 -19.86 8.70 11.83
CA HIS A 268 -18.93 9.83 11.82
C HIS A 268 -19.09 10.69 10.56
N ASN A 269 -19.20 10.06 9.39
CA ASN A 269 -19.42 10.75 8.11
C ASN A 269 -20.86 11.30 7.97
N GLU A 270 -21.85 10.66 8.62
CA GLU A 270 -23.26 11.06 8.63
C GLU A 270 -23.63 12.08 9.70
N LEU A 271 -22.85 12.28 10.77
CA LEU A 271 -23.19 13.17 11.89
C LEU A 271 -21.94 13.89 12.46
N PRO A 272 -21.22 14.71 11.67
CA PRO A 272 -19.98 15.36 12.09
C PRO A 272 -20.15 16.40 13.21
N GLN A 273 -21.39 16.79 13.52
CA GLN A 273 -21.72 17.65 14.65
C GLN A 273 -21.68 16.92 16.01
N VAL A 274 -21.65 15.58 16.00
CA VAL A 274 -21.55 14.74 17.20
C VAL A 274 -20.18 14.09 17.27
N THR A 275 -19.43 14.35 18.34
CA THR A 275 -18.10 13.76 18.49
C THR A 275 -18.21 12.30 18.95
N LEU A 276 -18.09 11.37 18.01
CA LEU A 276 -18.15 9.93 18.26
C LEU A 276 -16.74 9.36 18.49
N PHE A 277 -16.55 8.68 19.61
CA PHE A 277 -15.33 7.94 19.96
C PHE A 277 -15.65 6.48 20.27
N HIS A 278 -14.71 5.59 19.96
CA HIS A 278 -14.78 4.15 20.20
C HIS A 278 -13.58 3.66 21.00
N LEU A 279 -13.84 2.86 22.03
CA LEU A 279 -12.83 2.09 22.75
C LEU A 279 -13.30 0.63 22.87
N ASP A 280 -12.66 -0.28 22.14
CA ASP A 280 -12.90 -1.71 22.26
C ASP A 280 -11.94 -2.35 23.28
N LEU A 281 -12.49 -2.91 24.36
CA LEU A 281 -11.72 -3.52 25.45
C LEU A 281 -11.56 -5.03 25.24
N SER A 282 -10.42 -5.60 25.62
CA SER A 282 -10.23 -7.06 25.55
C SER A 282 -11.15 -7.81 26.52
N TYR A 283 -11.48 -9.08 26.22
CA TYR A 283 -12.30 -9.91 27.12
C TYR A 283 -11.54 -10.41 28.34
N GLU A 284 -10.22 -10.26 28.37
CA GLU A 284 -9.33 -10.63 29.47
C GLU A 284 -9.06 -9.45 30.43
N LEU A 285 -9.44 -8.23 30.05
CA LEU A 285 -9.38 -7.05 30.90
C LEU A 285 -10.42 -7.13 32.04
N ASP A 286 -9.96 -7.19 33.29
CA ASP A 286 -10.87 -6.92 34.42
C ASP A 286 -11.15 -5.42 34.47
N ALA A 287 -12.25 -5.00 33.85
CA ALA A 287 -12.74 -3.61 33.89
C ALA A 287 -13.11 -3.11 35.32
N ALA A 288 -12.93 -3.93 36.36
CA ALA A 288 -12.97 -3.54 37.76
C ALA A 288 -11.58 -3.39 38.43
N ASP A 289 -10.47 -3.58 37.70
CA ASP A 289 -9.13 -3.25 38.18
C ASP A 289 -8.81 -1.75 38.05
N THR A 290 -7.96 -1.25 38.95
CA THR A 290 -7.58 0.16 39.04
C THR A 290 -6.80 0.62 37.80
N ASN A 291 -5.93 -0.22 37.23
CA ASN A 291 -5.11 0.16 36.07
C ASN A 291 -5.98 0.26 34.81
N SER A 292 -6.90 -0.69 34.63
CA SER A 292 -7.86 -0.71 33.52
C SER A 292 -8.83 0.48 33.58
N LEU A 293 -9.28 0.87 34.77
CA LEU A 293 -10.09 2.08 34.97
C LEU A 293 -9.29 3.38 34.74
N GLU A 294 -8.00 3.42 35.09
CA GLU A 294 -7.12 4.56 34.75
C GLU A 294 -6.91 4.67 33.22
N LEU A 295 -6.77 3.53 32.53
CA LEU A 295 -6.66 3.44 31.06
C LEU A 295 -7.93 3.94 30.36
N ILE A 296 -9.11 3.47 30.77
CA ILE A 296 -10.41 3.93 30.24
C ILE A 296 -10.58 5.44 30.51
N SER A 297 -10.23 5.90 31.70
CA SER A 297 -10.30 7.31 32.08
C SER A 297 -9.35 8.19 31.23
N LYS A 298 -8.13 7.72 30.94
CA LYS A 298 -7.17 8.43 30.07
C LYS A 298 -7.72 8.58 28.65
N ALA A 299 -8.22 7.48 28.06
CA ALA A 299 -8.83 7.51 26.73
C ALA A 299 -10.03 8.46 26.68
N PHE A 300 -10.92 8.42 27.67
CA PHE A 300 -12.04 9.36 27.78
C PHE A 300 -11.56 10.83 27.92
N PHE A 301 -10.60 11.12 28.80
CA PHE A 301 -10.10 12.49 28.96
C PHE A 301 -9.30 13.01 27.77
N GLN A 302 -8.69 12.14 26.97
CA GLN A 302 -8.13 12.51 25.65
C GLN A 302 -9.26 12.80 24.65
N SER A 303 -10.33 12.01 24.67
CA SER A 303 -11.47 12.19 23.74
C SER A 303 -12.21 13.52 23.89
N VAL A 304 -12.27 14.08 25.10
CA VAL A 304 -12.91 15.38 25.39
C VAL A 304 -11.91 16.55 25.49
N ALA A 305 -10.64 16.34 25.14
CA ALA A 305 -9.63 17.38 25.20
C ALA A 305 -9.74 18.37 24.01
N PRO A 306 -9.51 19.68 24.21
CA PRO A 306 -9.34 20.61 23.11
C PRO A 306 -8.10 20.27 22.28
N LEU A 307 -8.30 20.05 20.98
CA LEU A 307 -7.23 19.79 20.00
C LEU A 307 -6.53 21.09 19.58
N ALA A 308 -5.30 20.99 19.07
CA ALA A 308 -4.68 22.08 18.34
C ALA A 308 -5.35 22.27 16.96
N GLU A 309 -5.21 23.44 16.36
CA GLU A 309 -5.91 23.83 15.11
C GLU A 309 -5.59 22.94 13.89
N ASN A 310 -4.57 22.07 13.97
CA ASN A 310 -4.17 21.13 12.92
C ASN A 310 -4.14 19.64 13.36
N ASP A 311 -4.48 19.31 14.62
CA ASP A 311 -4.48 17.92 15.10
C ASP A 311 -5.83 17.24 14.80
N GLN A 312 -5.80 16.08 14.16
CA GLN A 312 -6.97 15.20 14.07
C GLN A 312 -6.87 14.08 15.12
N PRO A 313 -7.94 13.79 15.88
CA PRO A 313 -7.94 12.76 16.90
C PRO A 313 -8.09 11.37 16.30
N ASP A 314 -7.43 10.38 16.89
CA ASP A 314 -7.81 8.99 16.67
C ASP A 314 -9.13 8.70 17.40
N LEU A 315 -10.21 8.59 16.63
CA LEU A 315 -11.58 8.36 17.12
C LEU A 315 -11.86 6.90 17.46
N GLU A 316 -11.05 5.98 16.96
CA GLU A 316 -11.16 4.54 17.21
C GLU A 316 -9.91 4.05 17.95
N LEU A 317 -10.12 3.39 19.09
CA LEU A 317 -9.08 2.83 19.94
C LEU A 317 -9.45 1.39 20.29
N ALA A 318 -8.45 0.57 20.57
CA ALA A 318 -8.64 -0.77 21.11
C ALA A 318 -7.62 -1.07 22.22
N GLU A 319 -7.95 -2.00 23.11
CA GLU A 319 -7.09 -2.44 24.19
C GLU A 319 -6.71 -3.91 24.01
N ILE A 320 -5.42 -4.23 24.18
CA ILE A 320 -4.94 -5.60 24.38
C ILE A 320 -3.83 -5.58 25.45
N ASN A 321 -3.90 -6.47 26.44
CA ASN A 321 -2.87 -6.63 27.48
C ASN A 321 -2.51 -5.32 28.21
N ASN A 322 -3.49 -4.50 28.56
CA ASN A 322 -3.38 -3.14 29.12
C ASN A 322 -2.65 -2.11 28.23
N HIS A 323 -2.53 -2.36 26.92
CA HIS A 323 -1.99 -1.40 25.96
C HIS A 323 -3.10 -0.87 25.05
N ILE A 324 -3.21 0.46 24.94
CA ILE A 324 -4.03 1.09 23.89
C ILE A 324 -3.30 0.94 22.55
N LEU A 325 -3.98 0.34 21.60
CA LEU A 325 -3.63 0.24 20.19
C LEU A 325 -4.61 1.09 19.38
N ILE A 326 -4.18 1.42 18.16
CA ILE A 326 -4.94 2.26 17.23
C ILE A 326 -5.06 1.50 15.92
N PRO A 327 -6.28 1.28 15.37
CA PRO A 327 -6.45 0.59 14.10
C PRO A 327 -5.82 1.39 12.95
N ARG A 328 -5.16 0.67 12.06
CA ARG A 328 -4.52 1.20 10.84
C ARG A 328 -4.68 0.18 9.71
N ILE A 329 -4.87 0.68 8.51
CA ILE A 329 -4.83 -0.15 7.29
C ILE A 329 -3.37 -0.28 6.87
N ILE A 330 -2.99 -1.47 6.39
CA ILE A 330 -1.68 -1.79 5.80
C ILE A 330 -1.89 -2.43 4.42
N PRO A 331 -0.91 -2.36 3.50
CA PRO A 331 -0.94 -3.17 2.29
C PRO A 331 -0.79 -4.67 2.63
N ASP A 332 -1.26 -5.53 1.72
CA ASP A 332 -0.94 -6.94 1.70
C ASP A 332 -0.11 -7.18 0.43
N ASP A 333 1.21 -7.13 0.57
CA ASP A 333 2.14 -7.19 -0.56
C ASP A 333 2.02 -8.51 -1.37
N GLY A 334 1.47 -9.57 -0.75
CA GLY A 334 1.17 -10.83 -1.44
C GLY A 334 -0.07 -10.72 -2.31
N MET A 335 -1.19 -10.27 -1.74
CA MET A 335 -2.44 -10.06 -2.49
C MET A 335 -2.27 -9.00 -3.60
N ASP A 336 -1.58 -7.90 -3.31
CA ASP A 336 -1.27 -6.87 -4.31
C ASP A 336 -0.41 -7.44 -5.46
N MET A 337 0.52 -8.37 -5.17
CA MET A 337 1.30 -9.06 -6.20
C MET A 337 0.44 -10.03 -7.04
N GLU A 338 -0.46 -10.81 -6.44
CA GLU A 338 -1.38 -11.69 -7.18
C GLU A 338 -2.35 -10.90 -8.08
N ILE A 339 -2.83 -9.75 -7.60
CA ILE A 339 -3.63 -8.81 -8.39
C ILE A 339 -2.79 -8.23 -9.55
N ALA A 340 -1.53 -7.86 -9.29
CA ALA A 340 -0.64 -7.35 -10.32
C ALA A 340 -0.34 -8.42 -11.39
N LEU A 341 -0.07 -9.67 -11.00
CA LEU A 341 0.16 -10.79 -11.92
C LEU A 341 -1.07 -11.07 -12.79
N SER A 342 -2.24 -11.26 -12.17
CA SER A 342 -3.49 -11.54 -12.88
C SER A 342 -3.96 -10.41 -13.80
N THR A 343 -3.56 -9.16 -13.52
CA THR A 343 -3.84 -7.98 -14.39
C THR A 343 -2.71 -7.62 -15.36
N ARG A 344 -1.62 -8.41 -15.42
CA ARG A 344 -0.40 -8.14 -16.23
C ARG A 344 0.25 -6.78 -15.93
N LYS A 345 0.30 -6.44 -14.64
CA LYS A 345 0.93 -5.24 -14.06
C LYS A 345 2.00 -5.57 -13.00
N ALA A 346 2.34 -6.85 -12.83
CA ALA A 346 3.40 -7.28 -11.92
C ALA A 346 4.73 -6.63 -12.31
N GLN A 347 5.44 -6.11 -11.31
CA GLN A 347 6.79 -5.59 -11.50
C GLN A 347 7.79 -6.74 -11.44
N LEU A 348 8.90 -6.57 -12.16
CA LEU A 348 10.03 -7.48 -12.11
C LEU A 348 10.73 -7.38 -10.76
N LEU A 349 11.06 -8.53 -10.16
CA LEU A 349 11.78 -8.59 -8.88
C LEU A 349 13.24 -8.97 -9.13
N ARG A 350 14.18 -8.28 -8.47
CA ARG A 350 15.57 -8.75 -8.42
C ARG A 350 15.67 -10.00 -7.55
N GLN A 351 16.15 -11.09 -8.12
CA GLN A 351 16.28 -12.38 -7.45
C GLN A 351 17.53 -13.12 -7.91
N GLY A 352 18.24 -13.74 -6.97
CA GLY A 352 19.49 -14.45 -7.24
C GLY A 352 19.28 -15.71 -8.09
N VAL A 353 20.07 -15.86 -9.16
CA VAL A 353 20.12 -17.09 -9.96
C VAL A 353 20.81 -18.19 -9.15
N GLY A 354 20.18 -19.36 -9.03
CA GLY A 354 20.75 -20.46 -8.24
C GLY A 354 20.11 -21.83 -8.50
N PRO A 355 20.78 -22.93 -8.09
CA PRO A 355 20.45 -24.30 -8.50
C PRO A 355 19.13 -24.86 -7.95
N GLY A 356 18.43 -24.12 -7.08
CA GLY A 356 17.15 -24.52 -6.50
C GLY A 356 15.91 -24.04 -7.27
N ARG A 357 16.07 -23.18 -8.30
CA ARG A 357 14.94 -22.65 -9.08
C ARG A 357 15.33 -22.46 -10.54
N PRO A 358 15.04 -23.43 -11.42
CA PRO A 358 15.35 -23.30 -12.84
C PRO A 358 14.53 -22.16 -13.48
N LEU A 359 15.22 -21.15 -13.97
CA LEU A 359 14.67 -20.03 -14.73
C LEU A 359 14.93 -20.19 -16.24
N GLN A 360 14.02 -19.62 -17.04
CA GLN A 360 14.13 -19.39 -18.49
C GLN A 360 14.01 -17.87 -18.78
N LEU A 361 14.76 -17.39 -19.76
CA LEU A 361 14.68 -16.01 -20.27
C LEU A 361 13.55 -15.85 -21.32
N VAL A 362 12.88 -14.70 -21.28
CA VAL A 362 11.73 -14.29 -22.12
C VAL A 362 11.91 -12.84 -22.56
N GLY A 363 11.31 -12.46 -23.71
CA GLY A 363 11.31 -11.09 -24.26
C GLY A 363 12.23 -10.89 -25.47
N LEU A 364 13.22 -11.77 -25.68
CA LEU A 364 14.25 -11.67 -26.74
C LEU A 364 13.70 -11.34 -28.14
N ASP A 365 12.60 -11.97 -28.57
CA ASP A 365 12.09 -11.85 -29.95
C ASP A 365 11.17 -10.62 -30.18
N THR A 366 11.06 -9.70 -29.21
CA THR A 366 10.03 -8.64 -29.19
C THR A 366 10.57 -7.29 -28.71
N GLU A 367 10.72 -6.33 -29.64
CA GLU A 367 11.20 -4.95 -29.34
C GLU A 367 10.34 -4.20 -28.29
N ASP A 368 9.07 -4.58 -28.11
CA ASP A 368 8.12 -3.97 -27.16
C ASP A 368 8.10 -4.61 -25.75
N VAL A 369 8.89 -5.64 -25.46
CA VAL A 369 8.85 -6.38 -24.18
C VAL A 369 10.23 -6.40 -23.51
N GLU A 370 10.30 -5.90 -22.28
CA GLU A 370 11.52 -5.90 -21.45
C GLU A 370 12.01 -7.35 -21.19
N THR A 371 13.30 -7.61 -21.48
CA THR A 371 13.91 -8.92 -21.29
C THR A 371 13.89 -9.33 -19.81
N HIS A 372 13.36 -10.50 -19.50
CA HIS A 372 13.27 -10.96 -18.12
C HIS A 372 13.32 -12.48 -17.99
N TRP A 373 13.63 -12.96 -16.79
CA TRP A 373 13.57 -14.37 -16.44
C TRP A 373 12.21 -14.74 -15.84
N GLN A 374 11.77 -15.96 -16.03
CA GLN A 374 10.63 -16.55 -15.34
C GLN A 374 10.95 -17.99 -14.92
N LEU A 375 10.09 -18.62 -14.10
CA LEU A 375 10.23 -20.03 -13.75
C LEU A 375 10.09 -20.92 -15.00
N ASP A 376 10.94 -21.93 -15.13
CA ASP A 376 10.82 -22.94 -16.19
C ASP A 376 9.75 -23.99 -15.82
N GLU A 377 8.62 -24.02 -16.54
CA GLU A 377 7.54 -25.02 -16.36
C GLU A 377 7.96 -26.46 -16.72
N ASP A 378 9.09 -26.66 -17.41
CA ASP A 378 9.68 -27.97 -17.67
C ASP A 378 10.69 -28.41 -16.59
N SER A 379 10.90 -27.62 -15.54
CA SER A 379 11.91 -27.86 -14.48
C SER A 379 11.77 -29.22 -13.78
N ASP A 380 10.58 -29.60 -13.32
CA ASP A 380 10.34 -30.87 -12.60
C ASP A 380 10.36 -32.13 -13.49
N LYS A 381 10.28 -31.97 -14.81
CA LYS A 381 10.20 -33.11 -15.75
C LYS A 381 11.58 -33.73 -15.90
N LYS A 382 11.74 -35.00 -15.54
CA LYS A 382 13.00 -35.74 -15.75
C LYS A 382 13.41 -35.74 -17.23
N PRO A 383 14.72 -35.86 -17.55
CA PRO A 383 15.17 -36.09 -18.92
C PRO A 383 14.40 -37.24 -19.59
N ASN A 384 14.13 -37.07 -20.89
CA ASN A 384 13.61 -38.13 -21.74
C ASN A 384 14.62 -39.29 -21.86
N ALA A 385 14.19 -40.42 -22.45
CA ALA A 385 15.11 -41.49 -22.82
C ALA A 385 16.28 -40.95 -23.66
N ASP A 386 17.48 -41.46 -23.41
CA ASP A 386 18.76 -40.97 -23.96
C ASP A 386 19.06 -39.47 -23.63
N GLY A 387 18.36 -38.88 -22.67
CA GLY A 387 18.49 -37.48 -22.25
C GLY A 387 19.55 -37.25 -21.17
N VAL A 388 20.12 -36.04 -21.18
CA VAL A 388 21.05 -35.50 -20.20
C VAL A 388 20.52 -34.16 -19.71
N GLU A 389 20.62 -33.91 -18.42
CA GLU A 389 20.37 -32.62 -17.78
C GLU A 389 21.70 -31.99 -17.39
N ALA A 390 21.86 -30.69 -17.66
CA ALA A 390 23.00 -29.92 -17.18
C ALA A 390 22.54 -28.58 -16.60
N ALA A 391 23.12 -28.20 -15.46
CA ALA A 391 23.06 -26.82 -14.97
C ALA A 391 23.98 -25.96 -15.84
N VAL A 392 23.48 -24.83 -16.32
CA VAL A 392 24.21 -23.92 -17.22
C VAL A 392 25.18 -23.07 -16.43
N THR A 393 26.44 -23.06 -16.84
CA THR A 393 27.50 -22.20 -16.27
C THR A 393 27.71 -20.97 -17.12
N ASP A 394 27.69 -21.14 -18.46
CA ASP A 394 28.00 -20.09 -19.42
C ASP A 394 27.09 -20.20 -20.65
N ILE A 395 26.59 -19.06 -21.11
CA ILE A 395 25.95 -18.92 -22.41
C ILE A 395 26.94 -18.23 -23.35
N SER A 396 27.30 -18.88 -24.45
CA SER A 396 28.20 -18.33 -25.46
C SER A 396 27.42 -17.77 -26.65
N MET A 397 27.96 -16.72 -27.27
CA MET A 397 27.50 -16.12 -28.53
C MET A 397 28.70 -16.00 -29.48
N CYS A 398 28.48 -16.13 -30.78
CA CYS A 398 29.56 -16.15 -31.78
C CYS A 398 29.30 -15.15 -32.91
N PRO A 399 30.23 -14.26 -33.31
CA PRO A 399 30.02 -13.28 -34.39
C PRO A 399 29.66 -13.84 -35.77
N ILE A 400 29.79 -15.16 -35.97
CA ILE A 400 29.29 -15.93 -37.12
C ILE A 400 27.75 -15.84 -37.23
N GLU A 401 27.09 -15.40 -36.17
CA GLU A 401 25.65 -15.27 -35.99
C GLU A 401 25.17 -13.82 -36.29
N SER A 402 26.10 -12.86 -36.33
CA SER A 402 25.85 -11.41 -36.28
C SER A 402 25.69 -10.74 -37.65
N GLY A 403 24.73 -11.21 -38.46
CA GLY A 403 24.39 -10.62 -39.76
C GLY A 403 22.92 -10.22 -39.93
N SER A 404 22.09 -10.31 -38.89
CA SER A 404 20.65 -10.06 -38.96
C SER A 404 20.14 -9.35 -37.70
N ARG A 405 19.09 -8.53 -37.84
CA ARG A 405 18.35 -7.92 -36.70
C ARG A 405 17.72 -8.96 -35.75
N THR A 406 17.68 -10.22 -36.17
CA THR A 406 17.11 -11.34 -35.40
C THR A 406 18.08 -11.97 -34.40
N ALA A 407 19.31 -11.45 -34.22
CA ALA A 407 20.33 -12.14 -33.41
C ALA A 407 20.01 -12.23 -31.90
N HIS A 408 19.01 -11.51 -31.38
CA HIS A 408 18.40 -11.82 -30.08
C HIS A 408 17.87 -13.26 -29.98
N SER A 409 17.28 -13.79 -31.07
CA SER A 409 16.69 -15.15 -31.14
C SER A 409 17.72 -16.28 -31.00
N LEU A 410 19.01 -15.97 -30.89
CA LEU A 410 20.11 -16.94 -30.92
C LEU A 410 20.76 -17.13 -29.55
N VAL A 411 20.45 -16.25 -28.59
CA VAL A 411 20.94 -16.32 -27.20
C VAL A 411 20.52 -17.64 -26.55
N GLY A 412 21.49 -18.41 -26.06
CA GLY A 412 21.26 -19.74 -25.48
C GLY A 412 21.33 -20.90 -26.47
N SER A 413 21.76 -20.69 -27.72
CA SER A 413 22.00 -21.78 -28.68
C SER A 413 23.31 -22.55 -28.42
N LEU A 414 24.28 -21.92 -27.76
CA LEU A 414 25.61 -22.48 -27.49
C LEU A 414 25.91 -22.40 -25.98
N ILE A 415 25.64 -23.48 -25.26
CA ILE A 415 25.68 -23.54 -23.79
C ILE A 415 26.88 -24.35 -23.29
N THR A 416 27.54 -23.88 -22.23
CA THR A 416 28.44 -24.68 -21.37
C THR A 416 27.74 -24.95 -20.04
N GLY A 417 27.90 -26.16 -19.50
CA GLY A 417 27.23 -26.55 -18.26
C GLY A 417 27.86 -27.76 -17.57
N THR A 418 27.30 -28.13 -16.42
CA THR A 418 27.74 -29.30 -15.62
C THR A 418 26.60 -30.31 -15.53
N VAL A 419 26.85 -31.57 -15.87
CA VAL A 419 25.82 -32.63 -15.86
C VAL A 419 25.26 -32.86 -14.45
N THR A 420 23.95 -32.69 -14.28
CA THR A 420 23.21 -32.85 -13.01
C THR A 420 22.47 -34.18 -12.91
N GLN A 421 21.88 -34.65 -14.02
CA GLN A 421 21.12 -35.89 -14.17
C GLN A 421 21.28 -36.44 -15.60
N TYR A 422 21.00 -37.73 -15.81
CA TYR A 422 20.98 -38.38 -17.13
C TYR A 422 20.12 -39.64 -17.09
N ASP A 423 19.65 -40.07 -18.26
CA ASP A 423 18.93 -41.34 -18.44
C ASP A 423 19.88 -42.55 -18.38
N ALA A 424 19.34 -43.72 -18.02
CA ALA A 424 20.10 -44.96 -17.84
C ALA A 424 20.78 -45.49 -19.12
N ASN A 425 20.40 -44.99 -20.30
CA ASN A 425 21.01 -45.35 -21.59
C ASN A 425 22.26 -44.49 -21.94
N VAL A 426 22.62 -43.51 -21.11
CA VAL A 426 23.79 -42.65 -21.33
C VAL A 426 25.06 -43.31 -20.77
N SER A 427 26.01 -43.67 -21.64
CA SER A 427 27.26 -44.36 -21.28
C SER A 427 28.49 -43.46 -21.14
N ASP A 428 28.49 -42.33 -21.85
CA ASP A 428 29.69 -41.53 -22.12
C ASP A 428 29.86 -40.32 -21.19
N LEU A 429 28.90 -40.11 -20.27
CA LEU A 429 28.78 -38.93 -19.42
C LEU A 429 28.36 -39.35 -18.00
N THR A 430 28.82 -38.58 -17.02
CA THR A 430 28.60 -38.81 -15.59
C THR A 430 28.26 -37.50 -14.87
N LYS A 431 27.70 -37.58 -13.66
CA LYS A 431 27.30 -36.39 -12.90
C LYS A 431 28.55 -35.62 -12.46
N GLY A 432 28.63 -34.33 -12.80
CA GLY A 432 29.79 -33.48 -12.58
C GLY A 432 30.72 -33.32 -13.79
N ASP A 433 30.49 -34.02 -14.91
CA ASP A 433 31.22 -33.74 -16.15
C ASP A 433 30.83 -32.35 -16.70
N THR A 434 31.84 -31.53 -17.07
CA THR A 434 31.64 -30.28 -17.82
C THR A 434 31.33 -30.59 -19.28
N VAL A 435 30.23 -30.04 -19.80
CA VAL A 435 29.73 -30.33 -21.15
C VAL A 435 29.41 -29.06 -21.94
N VAL A 436 29.60 -29.14 -23.25
CA VAL A 436 28.94 -28.22 -24.20
C VAL A 436 27.64 -28.84 -24.70
N VAL A 437 26.65 -27.97 -24.89
CA VAL A 437 25.29 -28.31 -25.33
C VAL A 437 24.88 -27.35 -26.47
N PRO A 438 25.35 -27.59 -27.71
CA PRO A 438 24.83 -26.91 -28.90
C PRO A 438 23.37 -27.33 -29.18
N GLY A 439 22.47 -26.36 -29.38
CA GLY A 439 21.05 -26.61 -29.67
C GLY A 439 20.30 -25.38 -30.20
N LEU A 440 18.98 -25.51 -30.28
CA LEU A 440 18.07 -24.38 -30.58
C LEU A 440 17.72 -23.59 -29.31
N PRO A 441 17.31 -22.31 -29.43
CA PRO A 441 17.48 -21.30 -28.39
C PRO A 441 16.52 -21.50 -27.20
N HIS A 442 17.08 -22.01 -26.11
CA HIS A 442 16.46 -21.98 -24.78
C HIS A 442 17.47 -21.44 -23.79
N CYS A 443 17.59 -20.11 -23.70
CA CYS A 443 18.32 -19.43 -22.65
C CYS A 443 17.70 -19.80 -21.28
N LYS A 444 18.30 -20.79 -20.63
CA LYS A 444 17.84 -21.42 -19.39
C LYS A 444 19.01 -21.62 -18.45
N THR A 445 18.70 -21.62 -17.16
CA THR A 445 19.64 -21.98 -16.08
C THR A 445 19.88 -23.50 -15.97
N VAL A 446 18.96 -24.32 -16.49
CA VAL A 446 19.07 -25.78 -16.60
C VAL A 446 18.61 -26.20 -17.99
N ILE A 447 19.42 -26.98 -18.70
CA ILE A 447 19.13 -27.47 -20.05
C ILE A 447 18.96 -28.99 -20.05
N LYS A 448 18.04 -29.50 -20.87
CA LYS A 448 17.75 -30.93 -21.03
C LYS A 448 17.87 -31.29 -22.50
N GLN A 449 18.83 -32.14 -22.86
CA GLN A 449 19.21 -32.42 -24.25
C GLN A 449 19.56 -33.90 -24.46
N HIS A 450 19.29 -34.44 -25.65
CA HIS A 450 19.63 -35.80 -26.01
C HIS A 450 21.16 -36.01 -26.12
N GLN A 451 21.69 -37.12 -25.59
CA GLN A 451 23.13 -37.37 -25.42
C GLN A 451 23.97 -37.26 -26.72
N SER A 452 23.33 -37.36 -27.88
CA SER A 452 24.00 -37.18 -29.18
C SER A 452 24.46 -35.74 -29.47
N LEU A 453 23.85 -34.74 -28.80
CA LEU A 453 24.14 -33.31 -28.93
C LEU A 453 24.84 -32.72 -27.70
N VAL A 454 25.31 -33.58 -26.80
CA VAL A 454 26.09 -33.19 -25.61
C VAL A 454 27.52 -33.73 -25.76
N ALA A 455 28.53 -32.94 -25.41
CA ALA A 455 29.92 -33.40 -25.44
C ALA A 455 30.68 -32.89 -24.22
N ARG A 456 31.36 -33.79 -23.51
CA ARG A 456 32.30 -33.41 -22.45
C ARG A 456 33.45 -32.62 -23.03
N ILE A 457 33.86 -31.57 -22.30
CA ILE A 457 35.08 -30.81 -22.53
C ILE A 457 35.95 -30.87 -21.28
N ASP A 458 37.28 -30.85 -21.48
CA ASP A 458 38.26 -30.87 -20.39
C ASP A 458 38.74 -29.44 -20.00
N CYS A 459 38.06 -28.41 -20.52
CA CYS A 459 38.35 -26.98 -20.29
C CYS A 459 37.08 -26.28 -19.77
N THR A 460 37.25 -25.21 -18.99
CA THR A 460 36.16 -24.41 -18.41
C THR A 460 36.36 -22.92 -18.69
N ALA A 461 36.89 -22.57 -19.87
CA ALA A 461 37.10 -21.18 -20.25
C ALA A 461 35.76 -20.52 -20.68
N PRO A 462 35.52 -19.24 -20.35
CA PRO A 462 34.38 -18.51 -20.92
C PRO A 462 34.39 -18.60 -22.45
N GLY A 463 33.22 -18.80 -23.05
CA GLY A 463 33.07 -18.98 -24.50
C GLY A 463 33.33 -20.39 -25.03
N SER A 464 33.62 -21.38 -24.17
CA SER A 464 33.99 -22.75 -24.60
C SER A 464 32.99 -23.40 -25.58
N ALA A 465 31.68 -23.19 -25.40
CA ALA A 465 30.66 -23.73 -26.31
C ALA A 465 30.74 -23.11 -27.72
N ALA A 466 30.95 -21.80 -27.81
CA ALA A 466 31.18 -21.13 -29.09
C ALA A 466 32.53 -21.52 -29.71
N GLN A 467 33.59 -21.69 -28.92
CA GLN A 467 34.87 -22.16 -29.47
C GLN A 467 34.73 -23.57 -30.06
N VAL A 468 34.11 -24.51 -29.34
CA VAL A 468 33.83 -25.85 -29.89
C VAL A 468 33.03 -25.74 -31.18
N TRP A 469 32.00 -24.91 -31.23
CA TRP A 469 31.19 -24.69 -32.43
C TRP A 469 32.02 -24.19 -33.62
N VAL A 470 32.95 -23.25 -33.41
CA VAL A 470 33.90 -22.78 -34.43
C VAL A 470 34.79 -23.90 -34.95
N GLU A 471 35.29 -24.80 -34.09
CA GLU A 471 36.10 -25.96 -34.53
C GLU A 471 35.26 -26.96 -35.35
N LEU A 472 34.00 -27.21 -34.97
CA LEU A 472 33.10 -28.08 -35.75
C LEU A 472 32.84 -27.50 -37.15
N MET A 473 32.57 -26.19 -37.23
CA MET A 473 32.32 -25.51 -38.50
C MET A 473 33.57 -25.40 -39.36
N THR A 474 34.75 -25.20 -38.76
CA THR A 474 36.04 -25.28 -39.45
C THR A 474 36.28 -26.68 -40.03
N SER A 475 36.00 -27.73 -39.25
CA SER A 475 36.06 -29.12 -39.72
C SER A 475 35.13 -29.34 -40.91
N TYR A 476 33.88 -28.87 -40.81
CA TYR A 476 32.89 -29.03 -41.86
C TYR A 476 33.27 -28.29 -43.15
N ILE A 477 33.75 -27.05 -43.05
CA ILE A 477 34.18 -26.26 -44.21
C ILE A 477 35.38 -26.92 -44.90
N LEU A 478 36.46 -27.23 -44.16
CA LEU A 478 37.69 -27.75 -44.75
C LEU A 478 37.58 -29.21 -45.22
N GLU A 479 37.02 -30.11 -44.41
CA GLU A 479 36.97 -31.55 -44.70
C GLU A 479 35.78 -31.93 -45.59
N ASN A 480 34.66 -31.19 -45.49
CA ASN A 480 33.37 -31.62 -46.01
C ASN A 480 32.76 -30.68 -47.08
N ILE A 481 33.23 -29.44 -47.23
CA ILE A 481 32.79 -28.51 -48.30
C ILE A 481 33.91 -28.24 -49.32
N THR A 482 35.10 -27.82 -48.88
CA THR A 482 36.22 -27.48 -49.78
C THR A 482 37.16 -28.66 -50.06
N HIS A 483 37.06 -29.73 -49.27
CA HIS A 483 37.89 -30.94 -49.36
C HIS A 483 39.38 -30.62 -49.53
N ILE A 484 39.90 -29.71 -48.70
CA ILE A 484 41.26 -29.17 -48.85
C ILE A 484 42.32 -30.27 -48.80
N ALA A 485 43.24 -30.24 -49.76
CA ALA A 485 44.37 -31.15 -49.87
C ALA A 485 45.68 -30.52 -49.37
N ALA A 486 46.67 -31.36 -49.07
CA ALA A 486 47.91 -30.90 -48.49
C ALA A 486 48.73 -30.03 -49.48
N GLY A 487 49.11 -28.83 -49.05
CA GLY A 487 49.87 -27.86 -49.86
C GLY A 487 49.05 -27.01 -50.84
N GLU A 488 47.72 -27.09 -50.84
CA GLU A 488 46.86 -26.20 -51.65
C GLU A 488 46.96 -24.72 -51.21
N LYS A 489 46.71 -23.79 -52.14
CA LYS A 489 46.64 -22.34 -51.90
C LYS A 489 45.23 -21.99 -51.46
N ILE A 490 45.09 -21.47 -50.23
CA ILE A 490 43.80 -21.05 -49.66
C ILE A 490 43.80 -19.55 -49.36
N LEU A 491 42.74 -18.85 -49.76
CA LEU A 491 42.44 -17.48 -49.36
C LEU A 491 41.28 -17.45 -48.36
N VAL A 492 41.56 -16.94 -47.16
CA VAL A 492 40.55 -16.73 -46.10
C VAL A 492 40.18 -15.24 -46.09
N GLN A 493 38.98 -14.92 -46.59
CA GLN A 493 38.43 -13.57 -46.48
C GLN A 493 37.90 -13.35 -45.06
N GLU A 494 38.20 -12.19 -44.48
CA GLU A 494 37.92 -11.83 -43.08
C GLU A 494 38.56 -12.78 -42.07
N GLY A 495 39.88 -12.93 -42.19
CA GLY A 495 40.71 -13.77 -41.33
C GLY A 495 40.70 -13.35 -39.85
N GLU A 496 40.28 -12.11 -39.53
CA GLU A 496 40.13 -11.60 -38.17
C GLU A 496 38.91 -12.16 -37.42
N THR A 497 37.96 -12.80 -38.11
CA THR A 497 36.82 -13.47 -37.47
C THR A 497 37.29 -14.68 -36.65
N ALA A 498 36.54 -15.08 -35.61
CA ALA A 498 36.80 -16.31 -34.86
C ALA A 498 36.95 -17.55 -35.77
N LEU A 499 36.12 -17.64 -36.81
CA LEU A 499 36.18 -18.71 -37.81
C LEU A 499 37.40 -18.58 -38.74
N GLY A 500 37.72 -17.36 -39.20
CA GLY A 500 38.90 -17.08 -40.00
C GLY A 500 40.19 -17.50 -39.29
N LYS A 501 40.35 -17.09 -38.02
CA LYS A 501 41.44 -17.49 -37.12
C LYS A 501 41.60 -19.02 -37.05
N ALA A 502 40.50 -19.75 -36.83
CA ALA A 502 40.50 -21.21 -36.71
C ALA A 502 40.82 -21.93 -38.04
N ILE A 503 40.22 -21.48 -39.15
CA ILE A 503 40.50 -21.98 -40.51
C ILE A 503 41.97 -21.78 -40.87
N ILE A 504 42.52 -20.59 -40.65
CA ILE A 504 43.94 -20.28 -40.89
C ILE A 504 44.84 -21.24 -40.10
N ARG A 505 44.59 -21.40 -38.79
CA ARG A 505 45.40 -22.26 -37.92
C ARG A 505 45.38 -23.72 -38.39
N ARG A 506 44.22 -24.28 -38.72
CA ARG A 506 44.11 -25.69 -39.17
C ARG A 506 44.67 -25.87 -40.59
N ALA A 507 44.44 -24.94 -41.50
CA ALA A 507 45.01 -24.97 -42.84
C ALA A 507 46.55 -24.99 -42.83
N VAL A 508 47.19 -24.19 -41.97
CA VAL A 508 48.65 -24.25 -41.75
C VAL A 508 49.06 -25.58 -41.08
N ASN A 509 48.47 -25.91 -39.92
CA ASN A 509 49.02 -26.95 -39.04
C ASN A 509 48.69 -28.39 -39.47
N GLU A 510 47.53 -28.64 -40.06
CA GLU A 510 47.08 -29.99 -40.46
C GLU A 510 47.28 -30.25 -41.95
N PHE A 511 47.07 -29.24 -42.79
CA PHE A 511 47.13 -29.37 -44.25
C PHE A 511 48.41 -28.79 -44.87
N SER A 512 49.28 -28.11 -44.10
CA SER A 512 50.48 -27.43 -44.64
C SER A 512 50.16 -26.50 -45.83
N ALA A 513 48.97 -25.90 -45.83
CA ALA A 513 48.44 -25.13 -46.94
C ALA A 513 49.15 -23.78 -47.10
N HIS A 514 49.17 -23.26 -48.32
CA HIS A 514 49.68 -21.94 -48.64
C HIS A 514 48.60 -20.88 -48.37
N VAL A 515 48.45 -20.53 -47.10
CA VAL A 515 47.41 -19.62 -46.60
C VAL A 515 47.71 -18.15 -46.91
N GLN A 516 46.70 -17.46 -47.43
CA GLN A 516 46.60 -16.01 -47.55
C GLN A 516 45.32 -15.56 -46.84
N ALA A 517 45.29 -14.33 -46.31
CA ALA A 517 44.11 -13.80 -45.61
C ALA A 517 43.84 -12.33 -45.92
N THR A 518 42.58 -11.91 -45.94
CA THR A 518 42.21 -10.48 -45.87
C THR A 518 41.74 -10.12 -44.47
N VAL A 519 41.83 -8.84 -44.13
CA VAL A 519 41.22 -8.20 -42.96
C VAL A 519 40.77 -6.79 -43.31
N THR A 520 39.81 -6.23 -42.58
CA THR A 520 39.24 -4.90 -42.87
C THR A 520 40.14 -3.73 -42.40
N SER A 521 41.03 -3.94 -41.44
CA SER A 521 41.83 -2.89 -40.78
C SER A 521 43.32 -3.24 -40.57
N LYS A 522 44.16 -2.20 -40.43
CA LYS A 522 45.59 -2.36 -40.12
C LYS A 522 45.84 -2.93 -38.72
N GLU A 523 44.93 -2.73 -37.79
CA GLU A 523 45.05 -3.20 -36.41
C GLU A 523 44.76 -4.69 -36.31
N GLN A 524 43.64 -5.14 -36.91
CA GLN A 524 43.30 -6.54 -37.10
C GLN A 524 44.43 -7.29 -37.82
N LYS A 525 45.09 -6.67 -38.82
CA LYS A 525 46.26 -7.28 -39.48
C LYS A 525 47.36 -7.62 -38.47
N TYR A 526 47.68 -6.75 -37.52
CA TYR A 526 48.69 -7.05 -36.50
C TYR A 526 48.18 -8.06 -35.46
N GLN A 527 46.92 -7.98 -35.04
CA GLN A 527 46.31 -8.97 -34.14
C GLN A 527 46.34 -10.39 -34.76
N LEU A 528 45.90 -10.53 -36.02
CA LEU A 528 45.86 -11.80 -36.73
C LEU A 528 47.26 -12.41 -36.93
N ILE A 529 48.25 -11.59 -37.30
CA ILE A 529 49.66 -12.00 -37.39
C ILE A 529 50.15 -12.56 -36.03
N ASN A 530 49.87 -11.84 -34.94
CA ASN A 530 50.30 -12.24 -33.59
C ASN A 530 49.63 -13.54 -33.11
N GLN A 531 48.36 -13.76 -33.48
CA GLN A 531 47.58 -14.92 -33.04
C GLN A 531 47.79 -16.18 -33.91
N THR A 532 48.09 -16.03 -35.20
CA THR A 532 48.21 -17.16 -36.14
C THR A 532 49.65 -17.47 -36.58
N GLY A 533 50.60 -16.56 -36.33
CA GLY A 533 51.98 -16.68 -36.81
C GLY A 533 52.14 -16.46 -38.33
N LEU A 534 51.07 -16.10 -39.06
CA LEU A 534 51.17 -15.77 -40.48
C LEU A 534 52.16 -14.62 -40.72
N SER A 535 52.98 -14.74 -41.77
CA SER A 535 53.84 -13.64 -42.18
C SER A 535 53.01 -12.42 -42.60
N ARG A 536 53.51 -11.22 -42.24
CA ARG A 536 52.96 -9.91 -42.65
C ARG A 536 52.77 -9.79 -44.17
N ASP A 537 53.49 -10.60 -44.92
CA ASP A 537 53.49 -10.68 -46.37
C ASP A 537 52.35 -11.52 -46.99
N PHE A 538 51.52 -12.19 -46.17
CA PHE A 538 50.35 -13.00 -46.59
C PHE A 538 49.00 -12.52 -46.03
N VAL A 539 48.99 -11.53 -45.15
CA VAL A 539 47.76 -10.87 -44.65
C VAL A 539 47.57 -9.55 -45.40
N ILE A 540 46.39 -9.30 -45.95
CA ILE A 540 46.04 -8.14 -46.80
C ILE A 540 45.06 -7.27 -46.02
N VAL A 541 45.21 -5.94 -46.06
CA VAL A 541 44.14 -5.04 -45.58
C VAL A 541 43.27 -4.72 -46.79
N SER A 542 41.97 -4.98 -46.71
CA SER A 542 40.98 -4.65 -47.74
C SER A 542 39.71 -4.14 -47.07
N SER A 543 39.53 -2.82 -47.07
CA SER A 543 38.45 -2.12 -46.36
C SER A 543 37.23 -1.82 -47.24
N GLY A 544 37.12 -2.45 -48.42
CA GLY A 544 36.09 -2.16 -49.43
C GLY A 544 36.19 -0.78 -50.11
N ALA A 545 37.01 0.13 -49.59
CA ALA A 545 37.15 1.51 -50.05
C ALA A 545 38.41 1.77 -50.93
N GLU A 546 39.25 0.75 -51.15
CA GLU A 546 40.40 0.84 -52.07
C GLU A 546 40.00 0.50 -53.52
N SER A 547 40.88 0.81 -54.48
CA SER A 547 40.61 0.60 -55.92
C SER A 547 40.47 -0.89 -56.27
N PRO A 548 39.44 -1.33 -57.05
CA PRO A 548 39.22 -2.72 -57.49
C PRO A 548 40.26 -3.35 -58.45
N SER A 549 41.53 -2.95 -58.30
CA SER A 549 42.70 -3.49 -58.99
C SER A 549 43.82 -3.87 -58.02
N ALA A 550 43.73 -3.47 -56.74
CA ALA A 550 44.78 -3.69 -55.75
C ALA A 550 44.81 -5.14 -55.25
N LEU A 551 43.65 -5.72 -54.91
CA LEU A 551 43.56 -7.08 -54.39
C LEU A 551 43.91 -8.09 -55.50
N PHE A 552 43.31 -7.95 -56.68
CA PHE A 552 43.65 -8.77 -57.85
C PHE A 552 45.16 -8.76 -58.15
N SER A 553 45.78 -7.58 -58.25
CA SER A 553 47.21 -7.46 -58.58
C SER A 553 48.12 -8.11 -57.53
N TYR A 554 47.77 -8.00 -56.25
CA TYR A 554 48.49 -8.66 -55.16
C TYR A 554 48.35 -10.18 -55.24
N LEU A 555 47.13 -10.70 -55.39
CA LEU A 555 46.85 -12.15 -55.43
C LEU A 555 47.51 -12.81 -56.64
N ALA A 556 47.40 -12.21 -57.83
CA ALA A 556 48.08 -12.66 -59.04
C ALA A 556 49.60 -12.69 -58.87
N HIS A 557 50.19 -11.69 -58.22
CA HIS A 557 51.62 -11.66 -57.93
C HIS A 557 52.05 -12.73 -56.93
N LYS A 558 51.34 -12.89 -55.80
CA LYS A 558 51.67 -13.85 -54.73
C LYS A 558 51.43 -15.31 -55.12
N THR A 559 50.49 -15.58 -56.02
CA THR A 559 50.28 -16.91 -56.62
C THR A 559 51.18 -17.18 -57.84
N GLY A 560 51.99 -16.20 -58.27
CA GLY A 560 52.80 -16.32 -59.49
C GLY A 560 51.98 -16.55 -60.76
N GLY A 561 50.72 -16.10 -60.78
CA GLY A 561 49.76 -16.36 -61.87
C GLY A 561 49.18 -17.79 -61.91
N THR A 562 49.39 -18.61 -60.87
CA THR A 562 48.88 -20.00 -60.82
C THR A 562 47.51 -20.15 -60.17
N GLY A 563 46.90 -19.05 -59.71
CA GLY A 563 45.57 -19.03 -59.11
C GLY A 563 45.49 -19.58 -57.68
N ILE A 564 44.29 -19.55 -57.12
CA ILE A 564 43.95 -19.93 -55.74
C ILE A 564 43.01 -21.13 -55.77
N ASP A 565 43.38 -22.21 -55.07
CA ASP A 565 42.71 -23.51 -55.18
C ASP A 565 41.47 -23.61 -54.28
N VAL A 566 41.49 -22.92 -53.12
CA VAL A 566 40.37 -22.83 -52.16
C VAL A 566 40.13 -21.38 -51.71
N VAL A 567 38.87 -20.97 -51.60
CA VAL A 567 38.49 -19.68 -51.00
C VAL A 567 37.44 -19.91 -49.91
N VAL A 568 37.58 -19.24 -48.76
CA VAL A 568 36.54 -19.18 -47.74
C VAL A 568 36.24 -17.73 -47.37
N TYR A 569 34.96 -17.34 -47.38
CA TYR A 569 34.47 -16.11 -46.77
C TYR A 569 33.95 -16.44 -45.37
N ALA A 570 34.61 -15.92 -44.33
CA ALA A 570 34.48 -16.41 -42.96
C ALA A 570 33.47 -15.63 -42.09
N GLY A 571 33.27 -14.33 -42.32
CA GLY A 571 32.18 -13.56 -41.70
C GLY A 571 30.92 -13.54 -42.56
N THR A 572 29.84 -12.97 -42.00
CA THR A 572 28.50 -12.97 -42.61
C THR A 572 28.19 -11.71 -43.39
N GLY A 573 27.69 -11.87 -44.62
CA GLY A 573 27.16 -10.77 -45.43
C GLY A 573 28.17 -10.03 -46.30
N VAL A 574 29.39 -10.54 -46.39
CA VAL A 574 30.48 -10.01 -47.24
C VAL A 574 30.05 -9.95 -48.72
N PRO A 575 30.34 -8.86 -49.45
CA PRO A 575 30.21 -8.86 -50.91
C PRO A 575 31.21 -9.83 -51.54
N LEU A 576 30.73 -10.74 -52.40
CA LEU A 576 31.61 -11.64 -53.14
C LEU A 576 32.40 -10.86 -54.21
N HIS A 577 33.62 -10.46 -53.88
CA HIS A 577 34.49 -9.66 -54.76
C HIS A 577 34.82 -10.38 -56.09
N GLU A 578 34.49 -9.75 -57.23
CA GLU A 578 34.80 -10.25 -58.57
C GLU A 578 36.32 -10.45 -58.80
N GLU A 579 37.15 -9.59 -58.21
CA GLU A 579 38.63 -9.72 -58.23
C GLU A 579 39.15 -11.08 -57.74
N VAL A 580 38.43 -11.72 -56.81
CA VAL A 580 38.79 -13.03 -56.26
C VAL A 580 38.44 -14.15 -57.24
N ALA A 581 37.33 -14.02 -57.97
CA ALA A 581 36.94 -14.96 -59.02
C ALA A 581 37.97 -14.98 -60.18
N LEU A 582 38.50 -13.81 -60.54
CA LEU A 582 39.59 -13.67 -61.52
C LEU A 582 40.93 -14.27 -61.05
N CYS A 583 41.07 -14.62 -59.77
CA CYS A 583 42.26 -15.24 -59.19
C CYS A 583 42.10 -16.74 -58.89
N LEU A 584 41.00 -17.37 -59.27
CA LEU A 584 40.81 -18.82 -59.09
C LEU A 584 41.65 -19.64 -60.08
N SER A 585 42.00 -20.87 -59.68
CA SER A 585 42.46 -21.91 -60.60
C SER A 585 41.27 -22.68 -61.19
N ASP A 586 41.51 -23.52 -62.20
CA ASP A 586 40.52 -24.54 -62.57
C ASP A 586 40.31 -25.52 -61.39
N LEU A 587 39.10 -26.07 -61.25
CA LEU A 587 38.68 -26.93 -60.13
C LEU A 587 38.71 -26.27 -58.73
N SER A 588 38.73 -24.93 -58.64
CA SER A 588 38.67 -24.23 -57.34
C SER A 588 37.38 -24.45 -56.58
N ARG A 589 37.48 -24.43 -55.24
CA ARG A 589 36.34 -24.62 -54.33
C ARG A 589 36.15 -23.40 -53.43
N VAL A 590 34.94 -22.85 -53.43
CA VAL A 590 34.57 -21.62 -52.70
C VAL A 590 33.49 -21.94 -51.67
N ALA A 591 33.75 -21.62 -50.40
CA ALA A 591 32.76 -21.66 -49.33
C ALA A 591 32.45 -20.23 -48.86
N ALA A 592 31.17 -19.89 -48.70
CA ALA A 592 30.76 -18.59 -48.18
C ALA A 592 29.81 -18.76 -46.98
N VAL A 593 30.20 -18.21 -45.83
CA VAL A 593 29.35 -18.16 -44.64
C VAL A 593 28.26 -17.09 -44.82
N VAL A 594 27.02 -17.44 -44.48
CA VAL A 594 25.85 -16.55 -44.66
C VAL A 594 25.04 -16.47 -43.38
N ALA A 595 24.45 -15.30 -43.11
CA ALA A 595 23.56 -15.14 -41.96
C ALA A 595 22.18 -15.80 -42.21
N PRO A 596 21.46 -16.22 -41.15
CA PRO A 596 20.16 -16.85 -41.27
C PRO A 596 19.18 -16.01 -42.10
N GLY A 597 18.58 -16.63 -43.11
CA GLY A 597 17.60 -15.99 -43.97
C GLY A 597 18.14 -14.92 -44.93
N GLN A 598 19.45 -14.64 -44.94
CA GLN A 598 20.05 -13.70 -45.88
C GLN A 598 20.14 -14.34 -47.29
N PRO A 599 19.42 -13.82 -48.31
CA PRO A 599 19.51 -14.35 -49.65
C PRO A 599 20.82 -13.92 -50.31
N LEU A 600 21.51 -14.85 -50.98
CA LEU A 600 22.65 -14.50 -51.82
C LEU A 600 22.16 -13.76 -53.07
N THR A 601 22.57 -12.51 -53.23
CA THR A 601 22.03 -11.58 -54.25
C THR A 601 22.66 -11.77 -55.63
N SER A 602 23.96 -12.05 -55.69
CA SER A 602 24.70 -12.32 -56.93
C SER A 602 25.92 -13.21 -56.68
N LEU A 603 26.26 -14.04 -57.66
CA LEU A 603 27.52 -14.78 -57.71
C LEU A 603 28.52 -14.04 -58.62
N PRO A 604 29.83 -14.05 -58.32
CA PRO A 604 30.86 -13.57 -59.23
C PRO A 604 30.87 -14.33 -60.58
N PRO A 605 31.40 -13.71 -61.65
CA PRO A 605 31.64 -14.39 -62.91
C PRO A 605 32.83 -15.35 -62.79
N PHE A 606 32.57 -16.60 -62.38
CA PHE A 606 33.58 -17.66 -62.34
C PHE A 606 33.86 -18.22 -63.74
N GLU A 607 35.15 -18.39 -64.08
CA GLU A 607 35.60 -19.14 -65.25
C GLU A 607 36.19 -20.50 -64.81
N GLY A 608 36.02 -21.55 -65.64
CA GLY A 608 36.47 -22.91 -65.31
C GLY A 608 35.50 -23.72 -64.45
N ASN A 609 35.98 -24.86 -63.92
CA ASN A 609 35.18 -25.85 -63.20
C ASN A 609 35.04 -25.51 -61.69
N VAL A 610 34.62 -24.29 -61.37
CA VAL A 610 34.53 -23.80 -59.98
C VAL A 610 33.31 -24.38 -59.26
N SER A 611 33.52 -24.85 -58.03
CA SER A 611 32.44 -25.26 -57.10
C SER A 611 32.20 -24.19 -56.05
N PHE A 612 30.94 -23.80 -55.83
CA PHE A 612 30.54 -22.80 -54.83
C PHE A 612 29.49 -23.38 -53.87
N ALA A 613 29.62 -23.13 -52.57
CA ALA A 613 28.67 -23.53 -51.54
C ALA A 613 28.46 -22.43 -50.49
N THR A 614 27.21 -22.21 -50.08
CA THR A 614 26.90 -21.42 -48.87
C THR A 614 26.91 -22.31 -47.62
N VAL A 615 27.25 -21.71 -46.48
CA VAL A 615 27.22 -22.35 -45.17
C VAL A 615 26.45 -21.44 -44.21
N ASP A 616 25.30 -21.93 -43.74
CA ASP A 616 24.48 -21.31 -42.69
C ASP A 616 24.65 -22.18 -41.43
N PRO A 617 25.53 -21.79 -40.47
CA PRO A 617 25.86 -22.63 -39.32
C PRO A 617 24.66 -22.83 -38.40
N LEU A 618 23.89 -21.78 -38.16
CA LEU A 618 22.71 -21.82 -37.28
C LEU A 618 21.62 -22.72 -37.86
N ARG A 619 21.41 -22.70 -39.17
CA ARG A 619 20.52 -23.65 -39.84
C ARG A 619 21.06 -25.08 -39.81
N ILE A 620 22.37 -25.29 -39.87
CA ILE A 620 22.98 -26.62 -39.65
C ILE A 620 22.73 -27.11 -38.21
N LEU A 621 22.83 -26.22 -37.22
CA LEU A 621 22.52 -26.51 -35.82
C LEU A 621 21.04 -26.87 -35.62
N ALA A 622 20.15 -26.09 -36.25
CA ALA A 622 18.70 -26.24 -36.17
C ALA A 622 18.16 -27.49 -36.91
N GLU A 623 18.52 -27.65 -38.19
CA GLU A 623 17.89 -28.63 -39.09
C GLU A 623 18.72 -29.92 -39.27
N GLN A 624 20.01 -29.92 -38.89
CA GLN A 624 20.92 -31.05 -39.12
C GLN A 624 21.60 -31.60 -37.83
N PRO A 625 20.85 -31.90 -36.74
CA PRO A 625 21.44 -32.42 -35.50
C PRO A 625 22.20 -33.75 -35.66
N ARG A 626 21.92 -34.53 -36.71
CA ARG A 626 22.70 -35.74 -37.07
C ARG A 626 24.11 -35.40 -37.58
N LEU A 627 24.25 -34.31 -38.33
CA LEU A 627 25.55 -33.79 -38.78
C LEU A 627 26.32 -33.24 -37.57
N VAL A 628 25.70 -32.40 -36.74
CA VAL A 628 26.31 -31.88 -35.50
C VAL A 628 26.81 -33.01 -34.59
N SER A 629 25.99 -34.03 -34.33
CA SER A 629 26.41 -35.21 -33.56
C SER A 629 27.59 -35.95 -34.19
N THR A 630 27.65 -36.02 -35.52
CA THR A 630 28.75 -36.68 -36.24
C THR A 630 30.05 -35.88 -36.11
N LEU A 631 29.98 -34.55 -36.22
CA LEU A 631 31.13 -33.64 -36.02
C LEU A 631 31.63 -33.69 -34.56
N LEU A 632 30.73 -33.60 -33.56
CA LEU A 632 31.06 -33.78 -32.14
C LEU A 632 31.77 -35.13 -31.88
N LYS A 633 31.28 -36.22 -32.47
CA LYS A 633 31.88 -37.56 -32.34
C LYS A 633 33.24 -37.71 -33.03
N ARG A 634 33.51 -36.94 -34.10
CA ARG A 634 34.87 -36.82 -34.67
C ARG A 634 35.79 -36.03 -33.74
N MET A 635 35.33 -34.88 -33.26
CA MET A 635 36.09 -33.99 -32.38
C MET A 635 36.58 -34.72 -31.10
N ARG A 636 35.69 -35.48 -30.44
CA ARG A 636 36.08 -36.32 -29.28
C ARG A 636 37.22 -37.30 -29.59
N LYS A 637 37.29 -37.85 -30.82
CA LYS A 637 38.36 -38.78 -31.24
C LYS A 637 39.65 -38.08 -31.63
N ALA A 638 39.58 -36.84 -32.12
CA ALA A 638 40.75 -36.06 -32.50
C ALA A 638 41.61 -35.63 -31.28
N SER A 639 41.07 -35.74 -30.05
CA SER A 639 41.73 -35.28 -28.82
C SER A 639 42.20 -33.82 -28.93
N LEU A 640 41.26 -32.96 -29.34
CA LEU A 640 41.50 -31.57 -29.70
C LEU A 640 42.08 -30.82 -28.49
N LYS A 641 43.37 -30.48 -28.57
CA LYS A 641 44.05 -29.72 -27.51
C LYS A 641 43.52 -28.28 -27.52
N MET A 642 42.54 -28.00 -26.67
CA MET A 642 41.97 -26.67 -26.42
C MET A 642 42.95 -25.72 -25.71
N ALA A 643 44.26 -25.90 -25.89
CA ALA A 643 45.30 -25.03 -25.34
C ALA A 643 45.40 -23.69 -26.09
N ASP A 644 45.01 -23.69 -27.38
CA ASP A 644 44.95 -22.50 -28.23
C ASP A 644 43.54 -21.89 -28.16
N VAL A 645 43.17 -21.36 -27.00
CA VAL A 645 41.88 -20.68 -26.76
C VAL A 645 41.82 -19.37 -27.54
N ILE A 646 40.76 -19.16 -28.32
CA ILE A 646 40.44 -17.83 -28.87
C ILE A 646 39.86 -17.01 -27.71
N SER A 647 40.55 -15.95 -27.31
CA SER A 647 40.11 -15.09 -26.21
C SER A 647 38.73 -14.51 -26.50
N GLY A 648 37.78 -14.77 -25.60
CA GLY A 648 36.44 -14.18 -25.64
C GLY A 648 36.23 -13.11 -24.56
N THR A 649 35.24 -12.26 -24.74
CA THR A 649 34.80 -11.27 -23.76
C THR A 649 33.75 -11.90 -22.83
N ALA A 650 33.99 -11.85 -21.53
CA ALA A 650 33.09 -12.40 -20.51
C ALA A 650 32.29 -11.29 -19.80
N PHE A 651 30.99 -11.53 -19.61
CA PHE A 651 30.05 -10.69 -18.89
C PHE A 651 29.37 -11.49 -17.77
N ASP A 652 28.84 -10.82 -16.75
CA ASP A 652 27.91 -11.43 -15.79
C ASP A 652 26.50 -11.53 -16.41
N VAL A 653 25.66 -12.45 -15.92
CA VAL A 653 24.24 -12.52 -16.31
C VAL A 653 23.44 -11.26 -15.94
N CYS A 654 23.92 -10.47 -14.97
CA CYS A 654 23.38 -9.13 -14.69
C CYS A 654 23.57 -8.15 -15.87
N ASP A 655 24.62 -8.33 -16.67
CA ASP A 655 25.01 -7.46 -17.78
C ASP A 655 24.59 -8.05 -19.15
N LEU A 656 23.64 -9.00 -19.17
CA LEU A 656 23.23 -9.73 -20.37
C LEU A 656 22.84 -8.82 -21.54
N ASP A 657 22.11 -7.72 -21.32
CA ASP A 657 21.75 -6.80 -22.40
C ASP A 657 22.98 -6.06 -22.97
N GLU A 658 24.06 -5.89 -22.19
CA GLU A 658 25.33 -5.36 -22.70
C GLU A 658 26.08 -6.41 -23.51
N ALA A 659 26.14 -7.66 -23.02
CA ALA A 659 26.70 -8.77 -23.78
C ALA A 659 26.00 -8.94 -25.15
N ILE A 660 24.66 -8.84 -25.18
CA ILE A 660 23.87 -8.85 -26.40
C ILE A 660 24.23 -7.65 -27.29
N ARG A 661 24.26 -6.41 -26.77
CA ARG A 661 24.66 -5.23 -27.55
C ARG A 661 26.06 -5.38 -28.16
N THR A 662 27.03 -5.88 -27.39
CA THR A 662 28.41 -6.12 -27.84
C THR A 662 28.53 -7.28 -28.83
N ALA A 663 27.56 -8.19 -28.89
CA ALA A 663 27.47 -9.21 -29.95
C ALA A 663 26.91 -8.66 -31.28
N HIS A 664 26.25 -7.50 -31.24
CA HIS A 664 25.61 -6.86 -32.41
C HIS A 664 26.44 -5.69 -33.00
N THR A 665 27.52 -5.26 -32.34
CA THR A 665 28.41 -4.20 -32.88
C THR A 665 29.37 -4.77 -33.92
N SER A 666 29.49 -4.10 -35.08
CA SER A 666 30.28 -4.55 -36.23
C SER A 666 31.79 -4.71 -36.00
N ASP A 667 32.29 -4.17 -34.89
CA ASP A 667 33.72 -4.21 -34.54
C ASP A 667 34.07 -5.47 -33.69
N SER A 668 33.06 -6.18 -33.19
CA SER A 668 33.19 -7.31 -32.26
C SER A 668 33.36 -8.65 -32.99
N ASN A 669 34.60 -8.95 -33.39
CA ASN A 669 34.96 -10.18 -34.12
C ASN A 669 35.40 -11.36 -33.23
N ASP A 670 35.21 -11.24 -31.90
CA ASP A 670 35.59 -12.24 -30.90
C ASP A 670 34.37 -12.88 -30.20
N ILE A 671 34.59 -14.03 -29.56
CA ILE A 671 33.54 -14.80 -28.87
C ILE A 671 33.05 -14.04 -27.64
N ILE A 672 31.75 -14.10 -27.34
CA ILE A 672 31.15 -13.52 -26.13
C ILE A 672 30.63 -14.64 -25.22
N SER A 673 30.78 -14.47 -23.91
CA SER A 673 30.30 -15.39 -22.88
C SER A 673 29.56 -14.63 -21.79
N VAL A 674 28.43 -15.18 -21.33
CA VAL A 674 27.67 -14.67 -20.19
C VAL A 674 27.69 -15.73 -19.09
N SER A 675 28.31 -15.40 -17.96
CA SER A 675 28.42 -16.28 -16.80
C SER A 675 27.11 -16.28 -15.99
N LEU A 676 26.58 -17.47 -15.73
CA LEU A 676 25.52 -17.70 -14.74
C LEU A 676 26.12 -18.15 -13.39
N LEU A 677 27.43 -18.37 -13.32
CA LEU A 677 28.15 -18.67 -12.09
C LEU A 677 28.35 -17.39 -11.26
N PRO A 678 28.25 -17.48 -9.91
CA PRO A 678 28.41 -16.34 -9.02
C PRO A 678 29.87 -15.85 -8.96
N ALA A 679 30.07 -14.53 -8.86
CA ALA A 679 31.38 -13.91 -8.71
C ALA A 679 32.08 -14.21 -7.36
N SER A 680 31.34 -14.68 -6.34
CA SER A 680 31.88 -15.17 -5.07
C SER A 680 30.94 -16.21 -4.44
N GLU A 681 31.46 -17.08 -3.56
CA GLU A 681 30.65 -18.12 -2.90
C GLU A 681 29.48 -17.56 -2.06
N ASP A 682 29.58 -16.31 -1.61
CA ASP A 682 28.57 -15.64 -0.76
C ASP A 682 27.51 -14.83 -1.56
N THR A 683 27.64 -14.69 -2.89
CA THR A 683 26.81 -13.76 -3.70
C THR A 683 26.30 -14.37 -5.00
N LEU A 684 25.02 -14.76 -5.05
CA LEU A 684 24.35 -15.11 -6.31
C LEU A 684 24.09 -13.87 -7.19
N PRO A 685 24.21 -13.94 -8.53
CA PRO A 685 23.93 -12.80 -9.40
C PRO A 685 22.42 -12.54 -9.48
N GLU A 686 22.01 -11.28 -9.33
CA GLU A 686 20.59 -10.88 -9.26
C GLU A 686 20.02 -10.43 -10.59
N VAL A 687 19.18 -11.28 -11.18
CA VAL A 687 18.47 -10.97 -12.43
C VAL A 687 17.05 -10.49 -12.17
N LEU A 688 16.44 -9.84 -13.17
CA LEU A 688 15.04 -9.46 -13.15
C LEU A 688 14.17 -10.70 -13.43
N VAL A 689 13.36 -11.09 -12.44
CA VAL A 689 12.49 -12.27 -12.47
C VAL A 689 11.01 -11.85 -12.39
N MET A 690 10.19 -12.36 -13.30
CA MET A 690 8.73 -12.29 -13.18
C MET A 690 8.29 -13.17 -12.01
N PRO A 691 7.50 -12.65 -11.04
CA PRO A 691 7.02 -13.44 -9.90
C PRO A 691 6.20 -14.64 -10.39
N THR A 692 6.36 -15.79 -9.73
CA THR A 692 5.57 -16.99 -10.06
C THR A 692 4.10 -16.74 -9.70
N ALA A 693 3.18 -17.04 -10.62
CA ALA A 693 1.74 -17.01 -10.32
C ALA A 693 1.37 -18.05 -9.25
N PRO A 694 0.39 -17.78 -8.36
CA PRO A 694 -0.11 -18.77 -7.42
C PRO A 694 -0.75 -19.95 -8.17
N GLU A 695 -0.64 -21.15 -7.61
CA GLU A 695 -1.32 -22.33 -8.16
C GLU A 695 -2.84 -22.12 -8.15
N LEU A 696 -3.50 -22.37 -9.28
CA LEU A 696 -4.95 -22.31 -9.35
C LEU A 696 -5.57 -23.46 -8.51
N PRO A 697 -6.63 -23.19 -7.72
CA PRO A 697 -7.22 -24.19 -6.84
C PRO A 697 -7.85 -25.33 -7.65
N ASN A 698 -7.43 -26.57 -7.41
CA ASN A 698 -8.03 -27.75 -8.04
C ASN A 698 -9.23 -28.25 -7.19
N PHE A 699 -10.45 -27.91 -7.59
CA PHE A 699 -11.65 -28.27 -6.84
C PHE A 699 -12.00 -29.78 -6.98
N ASP A 700 -12.47 -30.37 -5.89
CA ASP A 700 -12.87 -31.78 -5.82
C ASP A 700 -14.11 -32.04 -6.69
N ARG A 701 -14.03 -33.10 -7.50
CA ARG A 701 -15.04 -33.48 -8.49
C ARG A 701 -16.18 -34.34 -7.94
N ASP A 702 -16.01 -34.93 -6.77
CA ASP A 702 -17.05 -35.70 -6.08
C ASP A 702 -17.72 -34.87 -4.95
N ALA A 703 -17.20 -33.68 -4.68
CA ALA A 703 -17.72 -32.74 -3.70
C ALA A 703 -18.92 -31.91 -4.19
N THR A 704 -19.46 -31.08 -3.30
CA THR A 704 -20.47 -30.07 -3.61
C THR A 704 -20.12 -28.74 -2.93
N TYR A 705 -20.32 -27.64 -3.66
CA TYR A 705 -20.02 -26.30 -3.18
C TYR A 705 -21.26 -25.41 -3.20
N ILE A 706 -21.43 -24.60 -2.16
CA ILE A 706 -22.63 -23.77 -1.96
C ILE A 706 -22.30 -22.31 -2.29
N LEU A 707 -23.16 -21.65 -3.07
CA LEU A 707 -23.11 -20.20 -3.30
C LEU A 707 -24.40 -19.56 -2.80
N ALA A 708 -24.38 -19.12 -1.54
CA ALA A 708 -25.52 -18.45 -0.92
C ALA A 708 -25.69 -17.04 -1.51
N GLY A 709 -26.86 -16.74 -2.09
CA GLY A 709 -27.05 -15.52 -2.89
C GLY A 709 -26.31 -15.52 -4.23
N GLY A 710 -25.69 -16.65 -4.63
CA GLY A 710 -24.75 -16.72 -5.76
C GLY A 710 -25.32 -16.48 -7.17
N LEU A 711 -26.60 -16.15 -7.30
CA LEU A 711 -27.23 -15.81 -8.58
C LEU A 711 -27.00 -14.35 -9.00
N GLY A 712 -26.49 -13.49 -8.10
CA GLY A 712 -25.93 -12.19 -8.46
C GLY A 712 -24.63 -12.33 -9.27
N SER A 713 -24.23 -11.29 -10.00
CA SER A 713 -23.13 -11.38 -10.98
C SER A 713 -21.78 -11.79 -10.39
N LEU A 714 -21.42 -11.30 -9.20
CA LEU A 714 -20.21 -11.75 -8.48
C LEU A 714 -20.22 -13.25 -8.22
N GLY A 715 -21.32 -13.78 -7.68
CA GLY A 715 -21.49 -15.22 -7.41
C GLY A 715 -21.47 -16.07 -8.68
N LEU A 716 -22.03 -15.56 -9.78
CA LEU A 716 -21.95 -16.23 -11.08
C LEU A 716 -20.53 -16.20 -11.68
N ARG A 717 -19.73 -15.16 -11.41
CA ARG A 717 -18.32 -15.10 -11.81
C ARG A 717 -17.45 -16.04 -10.98
N VAL A 718 -17.71 -16.14 -9.68
CA VAL A 718 -17.10 -17.15 -8.79
C VAL A 718 -17.44 -18.55 -9.28
N ALA A 719 -18.71 -18.84 -9.60
CA ALA A 719 -19.10 -20.12 -10.18
C ALA A 719 -18.41 -20.43 -11.53
N GLU A 720 -18.26 -19.43 -12.41
CA GLU A 720 -17.54 -19.55 -13.69
C GLU A 720 -16.05 -19.88 -13.47
N PHE A 721 -15.42 -19.28 -12.47
CA PHE A 721 -14.05 -19.58 -12.03
C PHE A 721 -13.94 -20.99 -11.45
N MET A 722 -14.85 -21.38 -10.55
CA MET A 722 -14.84 -22.72 -9.93
C MET A 722 -15.01 -23.84 -10.95
N ALA A 723 -15.95 -23.69 -11.90
CA ALA A 723 -16.19 -24.68 -12.94
C ALA A 723 -14.97 -24.90 -13.86
N ARG A 724 -14.28 -23.82 -14.25
CA ARG A 724 -13.00 -23.92 -15.01
C ARG A 724 -11.91 -24.66 -14.24
N ASN A 725 -11.92 -24.53 -12.92
CA ASN A 725 -10.91 -25.07 -12.01
C ASN A 725 -11.34 -26.40 -11.36
N GLY A 726 -12.26 -27.13 -11.99
CA GLY A 726 -12.59 -28.53 -11.65
C GLY A 726 -13.90 -28.77 -10.91
N ALA A 727 -14.58 -27.72 -10.41
CA ALA A 727 -15.81 -27.91 -9.63
C ALA A 727 -16.97 -28.39 -10.50
N THR A 728 -17.47 -29.59 -10.20
CA THR A 728 -18.53 -30.30 -10.96
C THR A 728 -19.94 -30.04 -10.46
N HIS A 729 -20.13 -29.63 -9.19
CA HIS A 729 -21.45 -29.55 -8.56
C HIS A 729 -21.60 -28.29 -7.70
N LEU A 730 -22.44 -27.35 -8.16
CA LEU A 730 -22.68 -26.06 -7.51
C LEU A 730 -24.15 -25.87 -7.09
N VAL A 731 -24.36 -25.51 -5.82
CA VAL A 731 -25.68 -25.30 -5.21
C VAL A 731 -25.89 -23.81 -4.92
N PHE A 732 -26.79 -23.17 -5.66
CA PHE A 732 -27.14 -21.76 -5.52
C PHE A 732 -28.34 -21.58 -4.60
N LEU A 733 -28.20 -20.81 -3.52
CA LEU A 733 -29.32 -20.54 -2.60
C LEU A 733 -30.00 -19.21 -2.92
N SER A 734 -31.33 -19.22 -2.98
CA SER A 734 -32.13 -18.00 -3.09
C SER A 734 -33.47 -18.14 -2.36
N ARG A 735 -33.97 -17.04 -1.77
CA ARG A 735 -35.24 -17.02 -1.00
C ARG A 735 -36.46 -17.54 -1.76
N SER A 736 -36.45 -17.49 -3.09
CA SER A 736 -37.61 -17.87 -3.92
C SER A 736 -37.43 -19.15 -4.74
N GLY A 737 -36.25 -19.77 -4.76
CA GLY A 737 -35.90 -20.91 -5.63
C GLY A 737 -36.00 -20.65 -7.14
N ASN A 738 -36.45 -19.47 -7.58
CA ASN A 738 -36.71 -19.19 -8.99
C ASN A 738 -35.40 -19.05 -9.75
N ASN A 739 -35.10 -20.04 -10.58
CA ASN A 739 -34.06 -19.96 -11.60
C ASN A 739 -34.50 -18.99 -12.73
N ARG A 740 -34.41 -17.68 -12.45
CA ARG A 740 -34.59 -16.59 -13.43
C ARG A 740 -33.36 -16.43 -14.35
N HIS A 741 -32.23 -17.04 -13.99
CA HIS A 741 -30.93 -16.86 -14.63
C HIS A 741 -30.50 -18.07 -15.48
N LYS A 742 -31.46 -18.89 -15.97
CA LYS A 742 -31.21 -20.12 -16.77
C LYS A 742 -30.18 -19.93 -17.89
N GLY A 743 -30.21 -18.77 -18.58
CA GLY A 743 -29.24 -18.44 -19.63
C GLY A 743 -27.81 -18.22 -19.13
N LYS A 744 -27.62 -17.65 -17.93
CA LYS A 744 -26.28 -17.51 -17.31
C LYS A 744 -25.78 -18.88 -16.80
N LEU A 745 -26.65 -19.70 -16.19
CA LEU A 745 -26.28 -21.05 -15.70
C LEU A 745 -25.97 -22.06 -16.81
N LYS A 746 -26.52 -21.91 -18.03
CA LYS A 746 -26.19 -22.77 -19.18
C LYS A 746 -24.68 -22.84 -19.45
N LYS A 747 -23.95 -21.73 -19.26
CA LYS A 747 -22.49 -21.67 -19.41
C LYS A 747 -21.74 -22.59 -18.45
N LEU A 748 -22.28 -22.85 -17.26
CA LEU A 748 -21.67 -23.74 -16.27
C LEU A 748 -21.83 -25.20 -16.70
N HIS A 749 -23.01 -25.59 -17.18
CA HIS A 749 -23.21 -26.91 -17.80
C HIS A 749 -22.36 -27.11 -19.06
N GLU A 750 -22.10 -26.06 -19.84
CA GLU A 750 -21.16 -26.10 -20.98
C GLU A 750 -19.68 -26.26 -20.56
N LEU A 751 -19.34 -25.93 -19.31
CA LEU A 751 -18.05 -26.24 -18.67
C LEU A 751 -18.03 -27.60 -17.96
N GLY A 752 -19.10 -28.40 -18.07
CA GLY A 752 -19.21 -29.71 -17.41
C GLY A 752 -19.63 -29.64 -15.93
N CYS A 753 -20.19 -28.51 -15.50
CA CYS A 753 -20.61 -28.26 -14.11
C CYS A 753 -22.14 -28.30 -13.97
N ASP A 754 -22.65 -29.21 -13.14
CA ASP A 754 -24.06 -29.30 -12.78
C ASP A 754 -24.45 -28.24 -11.75
N THR A 755 -25.57 -27.57 -12.01
CA THR A 755 -26.09 -26.50 -11.15
C THR A 755 -27.44 -26.86 -10.56
N LEU A 756 -27.57 -26.69 -9.24
CA LEU A 756 -28.82 -26.85 -8.49
C LEU A 756 -29.20 -25.51 -7.88
N VAL A 757 -30.47 -25.11 -7.99
CA VAL A 757 -30.98 -23.86 -7.39
C VAL A 757 -32.01 -24.21 -6.34
N LEU A 758 -31.71 -23.92 -5.07
CA LEU A 758 -32.58 -24.27 -3.94
C LEU A 758 -33.31 -23.04 -3.38
N ALA A 759 -34.55 -23.28 -2.94
CA ALA A 759 -35.35 -22.32 -2.20
C ALA A 759 -34.88 -22.31 -0.74
N CYS A 760 -34.07 -21.32 -0.37
CA CYS A 760 -33.56 -21.18 1.00
C CYS A 760 -33.46 -19.71 1.40
N ASP A 761 -34.05 -19.37 2.55
CA ASP A 761 -33.76 -18.12 3.25
C ASP A 761 -32.71 -18.38 4.32
N VAL A 762 -31.49 -17.88 4.09
CA VAL A 762 -30.36 -18.08 5.00
C VAL A 762 -30.62 -17.51 6.40
N THR A 763 -31.50 -16.51 6.54
CA THR A 763 -31.85 -15.93 7.85
C THR A 763 -32.68 -16.88 8.72
N SER A 764 -33.30 -17.90 8.12
CA SER A 764 -34.07 -18.93 8.83
C SER A 764 -33.23 -20.19 9.08
N GLN A 765 -32.90 -20.45 10.34
CA GLN A 765 -32.16 -21.66 10.76
C GLN A 765 -32.82 -22.95 10.24
N GLN A 766 -34.15 -23.04 10.27
CA GLN A 766 -34.90 -24.19 9.75
C GLN A 766 -34.77 -24.31 8.22
N SER A 767 -34.75 -23.19 7.49
CA SER A 767 -34.56 -23.22 6.04
C SER A 767 -33.15 -23.70 5.67
N VAL A 768 -32.13 -23.27 6.42
CA VAL A 768 -30.75 -23.74 6.21
C VAL A 768 -30.61 -25.23 6.57
N ALA A 769 -31.21 -25.68 7.68
CA ALA A 769 -31.23 -27.10 8.04
C ALA A 769 -31.94 -27.96 6.98
N ASN A 770 -33.06 -27.50 6.41
CA ASN A 770 -33.73 -28.19 5.32
C ASN A 770 -32.84 -28.28 4.07
N MET A 771 -32.16 -27.20 3.71
CA MET A 771 -31.23 -27.12 2.58
C MET A 771 -30.06 -28.11 2.75
N VAL A 772 -29.44 -28.19 3.94
CA VAL A 772 -28.36 -29.15 4.21
C VAL A 772 -28.85 -30.59 4.09
N ASN A 773 -30.05 -30.89 4.59
CA ASN A 773 -30.67 -32.22 4.44
C ASN A 773 -31.02 -32.56 2.97
N GLU A 774 -31.35 -31.57 2.14
CA GLU A 774 -31.59 -31.76 0.70
C GLU A 774 -30.29 -32.01 -0.06
N VAL A 775 -29.22 -31.24 0.22
CA VAL A 775 -27.90 -31.45 -0.38
C VAL A 775 -27.31 -32.80 0.04
N ALA A 776 -27.48 -33.23 1.30
CA ALA A 776 -27.01 -34.53 1.78
C ALA A 776 -27.65 -35.73 1.03
N GLN A 777 -28.88 -35.60 0.52
CA GLN A 777 -29.53 -36.64 -0.28
C GLN A 777 -28.87 -36.85 -1.66
N THR A 778 -27.99 -35.94 -2.11
CA THR A 778 -27.19 -36.11 -3.34
C THR A 778 -26.03 -37.11 -3.19
N GLY A 779 -25.73 -37.56 -1.96
CA GLY A 779 -24.64 -38.48 -1.64
C GLY A 779 -23.24 -37.86 -1.61
N ARG A 780 -23.13 -36.53 -1.80
CA ARG A 780 -21.85 -35.81 -1.88
C ARG A 780 -21.55 -35.03 -0.60
N SER A 781 -20.27 -34.87 -0.28
CA SER A 781 -19.83 -34.01 0.82
C SER A 781 -19.87 -32.54 0.42
N ILE A 782 -20.42 -31.69 1.28
CA ILE A 782 -20.28 -30.24 1.15
C ILE A 782 -18.82 -29.89 1.51
N LYS A 783 -18.10 -29.22 0.61
CA LYS A 783 -16.67 -28.88 0.78
C LYS A 783 -16.36 -27.40 0.85
N GLY A 784 -17.26 -26.52 0.44
CA GLY A 784 -17.06 -25.10 0.63
C GLY A 784 -18.28 -24.23 0.41
N LEU A 785 -18.20 -23.01 0.94
CA LEU A 785 -19.23 -21.98 0.86
C LEU A 785 -18.65 -20.68 0.32
N PHE A 786 -19.34 -20.08 -0.64
CA PHE A 786 -19.34 -18.64 -0.88
C PHE A 786 -20.64 -18.03 -0.38
N GLN A 787 -20.54 -17.02 0.49
CA GLN A 787 -21.66 -16.24 1.01
C GLN A 787 -21.68 -14.87 0.33
N CYS A 788 -22.53 -14.76 -0.69
CA CYS A 788 -22.78 -13.58 -1.51
C CYS A 788 -24.13 -12.92 -1.19
N ALA A 789 -24.87 -13.38 -0.17
CA ALA A 789 -26.21 -12.86 0.13
C ALA A 789 -26.16 -11.39 0.55
N MET A 790 -26.83 -10.55 -0.24
CA MET A 790 -26.91 -9.11 -0.04
C MET A 790 -28.35 -8.63 -0.30
N VAL A 791 -28.79 -7.68 0.51
CA VAL A 791 -29.90 -6.78 0.21
C VAL A 791 -29.44 -5.39 0.66
N LEU A 792 -29.66 -4.37 -0.17
CA LEU A 792 -29.38 -2.98 0.15
C LEU A 792 -30.70 -2.28 0.51
N GLN A 793 -30.64 -1.39 1.51
CA GLN A 793 -31.77 -0.62 2.05
C GLN A 793 -31.24 0.73 2.56
N ASP A 794 -30.60 1.45 1.65
CA ASP A 794 -29.77 2.61 1.95
C ASP A 794 -30.66 3.77 2.40
N SER A 795 -30.32 4.34 3.56
CA SER A 795 -31.06 5.45 4.18
C SER A 795 -30.17 6.13 5.22
N LEU A 796 -30.24 7.47 5.30
CA LEU A 796 -29.58 8.20 6.39
C LEU A 796 -30.07 7.66 7.73
N PHE A 797 -29.16 7.46 8.69
CA PHE A 797 -29.45 6.76 9.93
C PHE A 797 -30.68 7.35 10.63
N GLU A 798 -30.73 8.69 10.73
CA GLU A 798 -31.86 9.50 11.25
C GLU A 798 -33.23 9.07 10.69
N LYS A 799 -33.32 8.74 9.39
CA LYS A 799 -34.55 8.31 8.72
C LYS A 799 -34.72 6.81 8.55
N MET A 800 -33.64 6.03 8.68
CA MET A 800 -33.69 4.58 8.57
C MET A 800 -34.74 3.98 9.52
N THR A 801 -35.58 3.11 8.99
CA THR A 801 -36.55 2.33 9.77
C THR A 801 -35.93 1.02 10.25
N TYR A 802 -36.48 0.44 11.32
CA TYR A 802 -36.01 -0.84 11.84
C TYR A 802 -36.19 -2.01 10.85
N ASP A 803 -37.19 -1.93 9.96
CA ASP A 803 -37.42 -2.91 8.89
C ASP A 803 -36.33 -2.83 7.79
N GLN A 804 -35.94 -1.61 7.39
CA GLN A 804 -34.79 -1.37 6.51
C GLN A 804 -33.47 -1.81 7.14
N TRP A 805 -33.30 -1.58 8.44
CA TRP A 805 -32.16 -2.09 9.21
C TRP A 805 -32.09 -3.62 9.12
N GLN A 806 -33.14 -4.32 9.59
CA GLN A 806 -33.20 -5.78 9.59
C GLN A 806 -33.03 -6.39 8.20
N THR A 807 -33.64 -5.79 7.17
CA THR A 807 -33.64 -6.32 5.80
C THR A 807 -32.26 -6.36 5.16
N ALA A 808 -31.38 -5.37 5.42
CA ALA A 808 -30.01 -5.37 4.93
C ALA A 808 -29.04 -6.12 5.88
N PHE A 809 -29.26 -6.02 7.19
CA PHE A 809 -28.37 -6.57 8.23
C PHE A 809 -28.49 -8.10 8.38
N ASN A 810 -29.71 -8.63 8.49
CA ASN A 810 -29.94 -10.04 8.80
C ASN A 810 -29.37 -11.05 7.77
N PRO A 811 -29.41 -10.80 6.44
CA PRO A 811 -28.79 -11.70 5.46
C PRO A 811 -27.29 -11.92 5.67
N LYS A 812 -26.59 -10.94 6.23
CA LYS A 812 -25.15 -11.00 6.54
C LYS A 812 -24.87 -11.52 7.95
N VAL A 813 -25.68 -11.12 8.94
CA VAL A 813 -25.51 -11.53 10.33
C VAL A 813 -26.12 -12.90 10.59
N ALA A 814 -27.44 -12.98 10.79
CA ALA A 814 -28.15 -14.24 11.02
C ALA A 814 -27.94 -15.25 9.88
N GLY A 815 -27.86 -14.77 8.63
CA GLY A 815 -27.61 -15.61 7.46
C GLY A 815 -26.27 -16.36 7.51
N SER A 816 -25.17 -15.66 7.83
CA SER A 816 -23.85 -16.28 7.90
C SER A 816 -23.66 -17.09 9.18
N TRP A 817 -24.30 -16.68 10.29
CA TRP A 817 -24.34 -17.47 11.52
C TRP A 817 -25.05 -18.81 11.34
N ASN A 818 -26.23 -18.83 10.71
CA ASN A 818 -26.97 -20.07 10.42
C ASN A 818 -26.17 -21.01 9.51
N LEU A 819 -25.45 -20.46 8.52
CA LEU A 819 -24.57 -21.25 7.65
C LEU A 819 -23.34 -21.80 8.40
N HIS A 820 -22.74 -21.03 9.31
CA HIS A 820 -21.67 -21.51 10.19
C HIS A 820 -22.16 -22.65 11.10
N MET A 821 -23.36 -22.56 11.66
CA MET A 821 -23.92 -23.53 12.59
C MET A 821 -24.49 -24.81 11.95
N ALA A 822 -24.67 -24.84 10.62
CA ALA A 822 -25.33 -25.94 9.92
C ALA A 822 -24.46 -26.66 8.88
N LEU A 823 -23.35 -26.06 8.44
CA LEU A 823 -22.39 -26.69 7.54
C LEU A 823 -21.29 -27.44 8.33
N PRO A 824 -20.59 -28.42 7.72
CA PRO A 824 -19.48 -29.10 8.36
C PRO A 824 -18.35 -28.15 8.80
N ASP A 825 -17.62 -28.54 9.84
CA ASP A 825 -16.45 -27.78 10.33
C ASP A 825 -15.26 -27.88 9.36
N ASN A 826 -15.13 -29.04 8.68
CA ASN A 826 -14.01 -29.42 7.80
C ASN A 826 -14.21 -29.03 6.32
N LEU A 827 -14.79 -27.86 6.07
CA LEU A 827 -14.81 -27.25 4.74
C LEU A 827 -13.39 -26.84 4.32
N ASP A 828 -13.09 -27.00 3.03
CA ASP A 828 -11.84 -26.51 2.43
C ASP A 828 -11.82 -24.98 2.38
N PHE A 829 -13.00 -24.34 2.25
CA PHE A 829 -13.15 -22.88 2.34
C PHE A 829 -14.54 -22.46 2.83
N PHE A 830 -14.60 -21.32 3.53
CA PHE A 830 -15.82 -20.60 3.86
C PHE A 830 -15.55 -19.11 3.62
N VAL A 831 -15.95 -18.59 2.46
CA VAL A 831 -15.64 -17.24 2.01
C VAL A 831 -16.89 -16.37 2.09
N MET A 832 -16.78 -15.21 2.72
CA MET A 832 -17.82 -14.20 2.79
C MET A 832 -17.41 -12.96 1.98
N PHE A 833 -18.39 -12.32 1.34
CA PHE A 833 -18.20 -11.02 0.69
C PHE A 833 -18.91 -9.91 1.49
N PRO A 834 -18.23 -9.33 2.50
CA PRO A 834 -18.48 -7.96 2.92
C PRO A 834 -17.94 -6.97 1.86
N SER A 835 -17.87 -5.68 2.19
CA SER A 835 -17.44 -4.64 1.26
C SER A 835 -16.73 -3.52 1.99
N VAL A 836 -15.68 -2.97 1.36
CA VAL A 836 -14.75 -1.95 1.89
C VAL A 836 -15.43 -0.72 2.51
N VAL A 837 -16.70 -0.47 2.18
CA VAL A 837 -17.54 0.54 2.84
C VAL A 837 -17.71 0.32 4.36
N SER A 838 -17.48 -0.89 4.89
CA SER A 838 -17.39 -1.15 6.34
C SER A 838 -16.21 -0.46 7.01
N VAL A 839 -15.11 -0.26 6.27
CA VAL A 839 -13.87 0.38 6.75
C VAL A 839 -13.85 1.88 6.41
N ILE A 840 -14.43 2.26 5.27
CA ILE A 840 -14.49 3.64 4.78
C ILE A 840 -15.67 4.44 5.38
N GLY A 841 -16.75 3.76 5.79
CA GLY A 841 -17.93 4.42 6.35
C GLY A 841 -18.80 5.14 5.32
N ASN A 842 -19.26 4.44 4.27
CA ASN A 842 -20.09 5.07 3.24
C ASN A 842 -21.45 5.56 3.77
N VAL A 843 -21.79 6.79 3.44
CA VAL A 843 -23.02 7.49 3.87
C VAL A 843 -24.27 6.70 3.49
N SER A 844 -25.28 6.71 4.38
CA SER A 844 -26.58 6.03 4.26
C SER A 844 -26.55 4.50 4.30
N GLN A 845 -25.39 3.88 4.56
CA GLN A 845 -25.22 2.42 4.55
C GLN A 845 -24.98 1.79 5.92
N THR A 846 -25.30 2.48 7.02
CA THR A 846 -25.13 2.02 8.42
C THR A 846 -25.57 0.57 8.70
N ASN A 847 -26.69 0.12 8.11
CA ASN A 847 -27.20 -1.25 8.20
C ASN A 847 -26.33 -2.27 7.43
N TYR A 848 -25.90 -1.90 6.23
CA TYR A 848 -25.07 -2.73 5.36
C TYR A 848 -23.62 -2.83 5.89
N THR A 849 -23.04 -1.73 6.37
CA THR A 849 -21.67 -1.70 6.92
C THR A 849 -21.56 -2.45 8.24
N ALA A 850 -22.55 -2.33 9.14
CA ALA A 850 -22.63 -3.13 10.36
C ALA A 850 -22.76 -4.63 10.04
N GLY A 851 -23.59 -4.99 9.05
CA GLY A 851 -23.70 -6.37 8.56
C GLY A 851 -22.40 -6.91 7.94
N ASN A 852 -21.64 -6.05 7.25
CA ASN A 852 -20.33 -6.39 6.69
C ASN A 852 -19.29 -6.64 7.79
N SER A 853 -19.17 -5.75 8.78
CA SER A 853 -18.20 -5.88 9.88
C SER A 853 -18.41 -7.15 10.72
N TYR A 854 -19.66 -7.59 10.89
CA TYR A 854 -19.96 -8.90 11.47
C TYR A 854 -19.41 -10.08 10.65
N MET A 855 -19.39 -10.00 9.31
CA MET A 855 -18.80 -11.06 8.47
C MET A 855 -17.28 -11.13 8.63
N ASP A 856 -16.60 -9.98 8.75
CA ASP A 856 -15.16 -9.92 9.05
C ASP A 856 -14.85 -10.56 10.41
N ALA A 857 -15.64 -10.20 11.43
CA ALA A 857 -15.55 -10.81 12.76
C ALA A 857 -15.83 -12.33 12.74
N LEU A 858 -16.83 -12.78 11.98
CA LEU A 858 -17.16 -14.20 11.86
C LEU A 858 -16.05 -15.01 11.16
N ALA A 859 -15.34 -14.42 10.19
CA ALA A 859 -14.17 -15.07 9.58
C ALA A 859 -13.07 -15.30 10.61
N GLN A 860 -12.77 -14.29 11.44
CA GLN A 860 -11.79 -14.41 12.52
C GLN A 860 -12.23 -15.43 13.59
N HIS A 861 -13.52 -15.46 13.96
CA HIS A 861 -14.03 -16.46 14.89
C HIS A 861 -13.87 -17.89 14.36
N ARG A 862 -14.25 -18.15 13.11
CA ARG A 862 -14.08 -19.47 12.48
C ARG A 862 -12.61 -19.90 12.45
N ARG A 863 -11.69 -18.99 12.10
CA ARG A 863 -10.24 -19.26 12.17
C ARG A 863 -9.75 -19.58 13.58
N SER A 864 -10.27 -18.93 14.62
CA SER A 864 -9.91 -19.25 16.02
C SER A 864 -10.42 -20.62 16.50
N LEU A 865 -11.43 -21.19 15.83
CA LEU A 865 -11.90 -22.55 16.05
C LEU A 865 -11.14 -23.59 15.18
N GLY A 866 -10.13 -23.16 14.40
CA GLY A 866 -9.42 -24.00 13.44
C GLY A 866 -10.22 -24.33 12.17
N MET A 867 -11.37 -23.68 11.96
CA MET A 867 -12.22 -23.86 10.77
C MET A 867 -11.80 -22.90 9.66
N ALA A 868 -12.01 -23.29 8.41
CA ALA A 868 -11.85 -22.38 7.28
C ALA A 868 -12.80 -21.17 7.43
N GLY A 869 -12.30 -19.96 7.16
CA GLY A 869 -13.04 -18.71 7.31
C GLY A 869 -12.27 -17.52 6.74
N THR A 870 -12.79 -16.92 5.67
CA THR A 870 -12.19 -15.77 4.98
C THR A 870 -13.27 -14.74 4.70
N SER A 871 -12.97 -13.46 4.90
CA SER A 871 -13.78 -12.35 4.40
C SER A 871 -13.00 -11.57 3.35
N ILE A 872 -13.69 -11.13 2.30
CA ILE A 872 -13.11 -10.32 1.22
C ILE A 872 -13.94 -9.03 1.14
N ASN A 873 -13.39 -7.93 1.67
CA ASN A 873 -14.03 -6.62 1.64
C ASN A 873 -13.99 -6.01 0.23
N ALA A 874 -14.90 -6.46 -0.62
CA ALA A 874 -14.97 -6.08 -2.02
C ALA A 874 -15.16 -4.56 -2.22
N GLY A 875 -14.44 -3.99 -3.18
CA GLY A 875 -14.68 -2.65 -3.71
C GLY A 875 -15.90 -2.59 -4.65
N LEU A 876 -15.96 -1.54 -5.46
CA LEU A 876 -17.04 -1.30 -6.42
C LEU A 876 -16.98 -2.31 -7.59
N VAL A 877 -18.00 -3.16 -7.74
CA VAL A 877 -18.05 -4.23 -8.74
C VAL A 877 -18.85 -3.79 -9.96
N ALA A 878 -18.15 -3.48 -11.07
CA ALA A 878 -18.73 -2.91 -12.29
C ALA A 878 -19.85 -3.75 -12.98
N ASP A 879 -19.91 -5.06 -12.70
CA ASP A 879 -20.82 -6.02 -13.34
C ASP A 879 -22.15 -6.24 -12.54
N SER A 880 -22.48 -5.43 -11.52
CA SER A 880 -23.59 -5.73 -10.60
C SER A 880 -25.00 -5.51 -11.18
N ASP A 881 -25.78 -6.60 -11.36
CA ASP A 881 -27.22 -6.60 -11.69
C ASP A 881 -28.12 -6.02 -10.53
N HIS A 882 -27.62 -5.09 -9.72
CA HIS A 882 -28.18 -4.68 -8.42
C HIS A 882 -28.30 -3.15 -8.23
N THR A 883 -28.67 -2.43 -9.29
CA THR A 883 -29.13 -1.03 -9.16
C THR A 883 -30.53 -1.01 -8.54
N ILE A 884 -30.66 -0.40 -7.36
CA ILE A 884 -31.83 -0.54 -6.47
C ILE A 884 -33.12 0.01 -7.10
N ASP A 885 -33.01 1.09 -7.88
CA ASP A 885 -34.14 1.85 -8.43
C ASP A 885 -34.49 1.48 -9.88
N GLY A 886 -33.77 0.54 -10.51
CA GLY A 886 -33.84 0.29 -11.95
C GLY A 886 -33.12 1.35 -12.82
N THR A 887 -32.28 2.18 -12.20
CA THR A 887 -31.33 3.07 -12.89
C THR A 887 -30.20 2.29 -13.57
N SER A 888 -29.46 2.94 -14.45
CA SER A 888 -28.29 2.33 -15.10
C SER A 888 -27.13 2.14 -14.10
N MET A 889 -26.15 1.31 -14.47
CA MET A 889 -24.92 1.19 -13.70
C MET A 889 -24.12 2.50 -13.76
N GLU A 890 -24.21 3.25 -14.87
CA GLU A 890 -23.59 4.56 -15.03
C GLU A 890 -24.14 5.57 -14.01
N ASP A 891 -25.46 5.60 -13.78
CA ASP A 891 -26.09 6.39 -12.71
C ASP A 891 -25.58 6.00 -11.30
N TYR A 892 -25.34 4.71 -11.07
CA TYR A 892 -24.84 4.22 -9.78
C TYR A 892 -23.35 4.52 -9.58
N LEU A 893 -22.54 4.43 -10.63
CA LEU A 893 -21.15 4.88 -10.63
C LEU A 893 -21.07 6.40 -10.41
N ASP A 894 -21.96 7.18 -11.02
CA ASP A 894 -22.06 8.63 -10.81
C ASP A 894 -22.45 8.98 -9.36
N ARG A 895 -23.45 8.32 -8.78
CA ARG A 895 -23.77 8.41 -7.34
C ARG A 895 -22.61 7.95 -6.44
N SER A 896 -21.75 7.06 -6.94
CA SER A 896 -20.60 6.52 -6.20
C SER A 896 -19.30 7.32 -6.39
N LYS A 897 -19.31 8.42 -7.17
CA LYS A 897 -18.12 9.27 -7.40
C LYS A 897 -17.49 9.80 -6.11
N HIS A 898 -18.25 9.92 -5.03
CA HIS A 898 -17.71 10.34 -3.72
C HIS A 898 -16.65 9.38 -3.16
N ILE A 899 -16.60 8.12 -3.60
CA ILE A 899 -15.57 7.13 -3.21
C ILE A 899 -14.19 7.47 -3.79
N ALA A 900 -14.14 8.21 -4.91
CA ALA A 900 -12.93 8.70 -5.57
C ALA A 900 -13.15 10.16 -6.01
N SER A 901 -12.84 11.09 -5.10
CA SER A 901 -13.44 12.43 -5.10
C SER A 901 -13.11 13.28 -6.34
N PRO A 902 -14.12 13.90 -7.00
CA PRO A 902 -13.90 14.88 -8.08
C PRO A 902 -13.09 16.11 -7.68
N SER A 903 -12.97 16.42 -6.38
CA SER A 903 -12.17 17.53 -5.85
C SER A 903 -10.75 17.13 -5.42
N GLY A 904 -10.32 15.89 -5.68
CA GLY A 904 -8.98 15.37 -5.38
C GLY A 904 -8.76 14.94 -3.92
N VAL A 905 -9.51 15.49 -2.98
CA VAL A 905 -9.54 15.08 -1.56
C VAL A 905 -10.65 14.06 -1.36
N ASP A 906 -10.27 12.79 -1.16
CA ASP A 906 -11.22 11.73 -0.77
C ASP A 906 -11.67 11.94 0.67
N PHE A 907 -12.96 11.75 0.99
CA PHE A 907 -13.49 12.04 2.33
C PHE A 907 -12.87 11.19 3.45
N TRP A 908 -12.34 10.01 3.10
CA TRP A 908 -11.61 9.12 4.02
C TRP A 908 -10.12 9.46 4.15
N ALA A 909 -9.56 10.35 3.30
CA ALA A 909 -8.12 10.64 3.28
C ALA A 909 -7.63 11.45 4.49
N SER A 910 -8.55 12.07 5.24
CA SER A 910 -8.29 12.73 6.53
C SER A 910 -8.30 11.78 7.73
N ASP A 911 -8.99 10.63 7.63
CA ASP A 911 -9.02 9.64 8.71
C ASP A 911 -7.64 8.98 8.84
N ALA A 912 -7.12 8.98 10.07
CA ALA A 912 -5.78 8.50 10.39
C ALA A 912 -5.53 7.03 10.00
N LYS A 913 -6.60 6.21 9.88
CA LYS A 913 -6.54 4.85 9.32
C LYS A 913 -5.92 4.79 7.91
N PHE A 914 -6.04 5.86 7.12
CA PHE A 914 -5.67 5.92 5.70
C PHE A 914 -4.42 6.76 5.40
N MET A 915 -3.76 7.38 6.40
CA MET A 915 -2.61 8.28 6.23
C MET A 915 -1.53 7.77 5.26
N HIS A 916 -1.22 6.48 5.27
CA HIS A 916 -0.20 5.89 4.40
C HIS A 916 -0.56 5.96 2.91
N ARG A 917 -1.85 6.03 2.55
CA ARG A 917 -2.35 6.23 1.18
C ARG A 917 -2.30 7.71 0.80
N SER A 918 -2.72 8.60 1.72
CA SER A 918 -2.66 10.05 1.54
C SER A 918 -1.24 10.53 1.26
N LEU A 919 -0.25 10.02 2.01
CA LEU A 919 1.18 10.31 1.81
C LEU A 919 1.74 9.77 0.48
N ARG A 920 1.24 8.63 -0.01
CA ARG A 920 1.65 8.08 -1.33
C ARG A 920 1.16 8.93 -2.50
N LYS A 921 -0.04 9.55 -2.42
CA LYS A 921 -0.51 10.52 -3.45
C LYS A 921 0.48 11.68 -3.61
N SER A 922 0.91 12.30 -2.50
CA SER A 922 1.88 13.41 -2.54
C SER A 922 3.30 13.04 -3.01
N GLY A 923 3.61 11.75 -3.19
CA GLY A 923 4.94 11.29 -3.61
C GLY A 923 5.15 11.15 -5.12
N ASN A 924 4.09 10.94 -5.90
CA ASN A 924 4.19 10.57 -7.33
C ASN A 924 3.86 11.70 -8.33
N ASP A 925 3.09 12.71 -7.94
CA ASP A 925 2.69 13.80 -8.85
C ASP A 925 3.70 14.96 -8.87
N GLN A 926 4.88 14.74 -9.48
CA GLN A 926 5.79 15.83 -9.91
C GLN A 926 5.63 16.21 -11.40
N SER A 927 4.61 15.69 -12.08
CA SER A 927 4.32 15.97 -13.50
C SER A 927 2.95 16.61 -13.71
N GLY A 928 2.66 17.71 -13.00
CA GLY A 928 1.45 18.51 -13.23
C GLY A 928 1.25 19.63 -12.21
N GLU A 929 1.49 20.88 -12.61
CA GLU A 929 1.08 22.07 -11.82
C GLU A 929 -0.44 22.25 -11.88
N VAL A 930 -1.20 21.45 -11.11
CA VAL A 930 -2.56 21.82 -10.74
C VAL A 930 -2.44 22.91 -9.69
N GLY A 931 -2.59 24.16 -10.12
CA GLY A 931 -2.24 25.34 -9.33
C GLY A 931 -2.92 25.36 -7.95
N ALA A 932 -2.14 25.66 -6.92
CA ALA A 932 -2.62 25.85 -5.55
C ALA A 932 -3.56 27.07 -5.47
N GLY A 933 -4.85 26.83 -5.69
CA GLY A 933 -5.89 27.80 -5.42
C GLY A 933 -5.86 28.15 -3.93
N GLN A 934 -5.74 29.44 -3.60
CA GLN A 934 -5.74 29.89 -2.21
C GLN A 934 -7.04 29.43 -1.53
N GLU A 935 -6.92 28.66 -0.45
CA GLU A 935 -8.02 28.52 0.49
C GLU A 935 -8.30 29.89 1.11
N VAL A 936 -9.39 30.51 0.65
CA VAL A 936 -9.84 31.80 1.17
C VAL A 936 -10.58 31.52 2.47
N ASP A 937 -10.05 32.00 3.60
CA ASP A 937 -10.64 31.78 4.92
C ASP A 937 -12.04 32.43 5.01
N VAL A 938 -13.05 31.57 4.86
CA VAL A 938 -14.47 31.91 4.93
C VAL A 938 -14.83 32.48 6.32
N ASN A 939 -14.18 32.02 7.38
CA ASN A 939 -14.44 32.48 8.75
C ASN A 939 -13.97 33.94 8.91
N ALA A 940 -12.75 34.25 8.44
CA ALA A 940 -12.25 35.63 8.39
C ALA A 940 -13.10 36.54 7.48
N MET A 941 -13.57 36.04 6.32
CA MET A 941 -14.47 36.81 5.46
C MET A 941 -15.79 37.14 6.15
N LEU A 942 -16.42 36.18 6.84
CA LEU A 942 -17.68 36.39 7.55
C LEU A 942 -17.51 37.29 8.78
N ALA A 943 -16.42 37.14 9.52
CA ALA A 943 -16.09 38.01 10.64
C ALA A 943 -15.72 39.47 10.22
N ALA A 944 -15.41 39.68 8.93
CA ALA A 944 -15.11 40.99 8.34
C ALA A 944 -16.26 41.58 7.50
N ALA A 945 -17.41 40.89 7.40
CA ALA A 945 -18.55 41.36 6.62
C ALA A 945 -19.19 42.60 7.27
N ALA A 946 -19.34 43.68 6.51
CA ALA A 946 -19.86 44.95 7.02
C ALA A 946 -21.40 45.00 7.12
N THR A 947 -22.10 44.17 6.34
CA THR A 947 -23.56 44.09 6.32
C THR A 947 -24.05 42.65 6.28
N ILE A 948 -25.34 42.45 6.59
CA ILE A 948 -26.04 41.16 6.42
C ILE A 948 -25.97 40.71 4.95
N GLU A 949 -26.06 41.66 4.02
CA GLU A 949 -26.11 41.41 2.58
C GLU A 949 -24.75 40.94 2.04
N ASP A 950 -23.64 41.52 2.53
CA ASP A 950 -22.27 41.05 2.26
C ASP A 950 -22.07 39.63 2.80
N ALA A 951 -22.46 39.39 4.06
CA ALA A 951 -22.36 38.08 4.68
C ALA A 951 -23.19 37.02 3.93
N GLN A 952 -24.38 37.39 3.45
CA GLN A 952 -25.27 36.50 2.70
C GLN A 952 -24.69 36.19 1.32
N LEU A 953 -24.01 37.14 0.69
CA LEU A 953 -23.30 36.92 -0.58
C LEU A 953 -22.09 35.99 -0.39
N ILE A 954 -21.36 36.11 0.73
CA ILE A 954 -20.27 35.18 1.08
C ILE A 954 -20.81 33.75 1.24
N VAL A 955 -21.86 33.54 2.07
CA VAL A 955 -22.45 32.20 2.26
C VAL A 955 -23.05 31.66 0.96
N GLN A 956 -23.72 32.48 0.14
CA GLN A 956 -24.19 32.05 -1.19
C GLN A 956 -23.04 31.60 -2.09
N ASN A 957 -21.92 32.32 -2.12
CA ASN A 957 -20.76 31.95 -2.94
C ASN A 957 -20.09 30.67 -2.45
N VAL A 958 -20.07 30.40 -1.14
CA VAL A 958 -19.68 29.10 -0.56
C VAL A 958 -20.62 28.00 -1.05
N LEU A 959 -21.93 28.14 -0.86
CA LEU A 959 -22.92 27.15 -1.32
C LEU A 959 -22.82 26.85 -2.82
N LYS A 960 -22.60 27.87 -3.67
CA LYS A 960 -22.38 27.69 -5.11
C LYS A 960 -21.09 26.92 -5.42
N LYS A 961 -20.00 27.18 -4.71
CA LYS A 961 -18.74 26.42 -4.86
C LYS A 961 -18.90 24.95 -4.44
N LEU A 962 -19.70 24.68 -3.40
CA LEU A 962 -19.98 23.33 -2.92
C LEU A 962 -20.89 22.53 -3.86
N LEU A 963 -21.81 23.20 -4.58
CA LEU A 963 -22.77 22.54 -5.49
C LEU A 963 -22.29 22.40 -6.93
N ALA A 964 -21.30 23.20 -7.35
CA ALA A 964 -20.77 23.19 -8.70
C ALA A 964 -20.20 21.83 -9.16
N PRO A 965 -19.39 21.10 -8.36
CA PRO A 965 -18.81 19.82 -8.76
C PRO A 965 -19.86 18.75 -9.06
N GLY A 966 -20.78 18.47 -8.13
CA GLY A 966 -21.85 17.48 -8.32
C GLY A 966 -22.88 17.83 -9.39
N MET A 967 -22.88 19.07 -9.89
CA MET A 967 -23.71 19.52 -11.01
C MET A 967 -22.97 19.58 -12.36
N GLY A 968 -21.63 19.45 -12.38
CA GLY A 968 -20.83 19.56 -13.60
C GLY A 968 -20.83 20.95 -14.26
N VAL A 969 -21.10 22.01 -13.50
CA VAL A 969 -21.20 23.41 -13.97
C VAL A 969 -20.23 24.31 -13.21
N GLN A 970 -19.95 25.52 -13.70
CA GLN A 970 -19.14 26.49 -12.97
C GLN A 970 -19.95 27.16 -11.84
N SER A 971 -19.30 27.47 -10.71
CA SER A 971 -20.00 28.10 -9.57
C SER A 971 -20.57 29.49 -9.88
N ALA A 972 -20.13 30.13 -10.96
CA ALA A 972 -20.69 31.38 -11.48
C ALA A 972 -22.05 31.18 -12.21
N GLU A 973 -22.33 29.99 -12.71
CA GLU A 973 -23.52 29.65 -13.50
C GLU A 973 -24.73 29.28 -12.62
N ILE A 974 -24.50 29.04 -11.32
CA ILE A 974 -25.53 28.70 -10.34
C ILE A 974 -26.28 29.96 -9.90
N ASP A 975 -27.56 30.04 -10.25
CA ASP A 975 -28.51 31.09 -9.88
C ASP A 975 -28.98 30.91 -8.43
N ALA A 976 -28.66 31.86 -7.54
CA ALA A 976 -29.00 31.78 -6.12
C ALA A 976 -30.50 31.96 -5.80
N GLY A 977 -31.28 32.46 -6.77
CA GLY A 977 -32.74 32.55 -6.66
C GLY A 977 -33.45 31.20 -6.79
N ARG A 978 -32.75 30.15 -7.22
CA ARG A 978 -33.30 28.80 -7.42
C ARG A 978 -33.00 27.86 -6.27
N HIS A 979 -33.84 26.83 -6.18
CA HIS A 979 -33.60 25.62 -5.39
C HIS A 979 -32.83 24.58 -6.24
N TYR A 980 -31.95 23.80 -5.60
CA TYR A 980 -31.22 22.70 -6.22
C TYR A 980 -31.29 21.46 -5.33
N LEU A 981 -31.84 20.36 -5.86
CA LEU A 981 -31.79 19.05 -5.22
C LEU A 981 -30.39 18.45 -5.45
N SER A 982 -29.49 18.59 -4.47
CA SER A 982 -28.16 17.98 -4.55
C SER A 982 -28.20 16.52 -4.14
N LEU A 983 -27.64 15.64 -4.98
CA LEU A 983 -27.30 14.27 -4.59
C LEU A 983 -26.22 14.24 -3.50
N GLU A 984 -25.39 15.30 -3.44
CA GLU A 984 -24.28 15.47 -2.49
C GLU A 984 -24.72 16.11 -1.16
N ALA A 985 -26.02 16.21 -0.87
CA ALA A 985 -26.55 17.03 0.24
C ALA A 985 -25.94 16.74 1.63
N VAL A 986 -25.42 15.52 1.86
CA VAL A 986 -24.67 15.18 3.08
C VAL A 986 -23.28 15.79 3.09
N GLU A 987 -22.52 15.74 2.00
CA GLU A 987 -21.21 16.39 1.94
C GLU A 987 -21.34 17.92 1.88
N VAL A 988 -22.37 18.45 1.21
CA VAL A 988 -22.71 19.89 1.27
C VAL A 988 -22.97 20.31 2.72
N ARG A 989 -23.71 19.52 3.50
CA ARG A 989 -23.89 19.74 4.95
C ARG A 989 -22.56 19.66 5.71
N ASN A 990 -21.76 18.62 5.47
CA ASN A 990 -20.48 18.42 6.16
C ASN A 990 -19.54 19.61 5.90
N GLN A 991 -19.51 20.13 4.67
CA GLN A 991 -18.75 21.31 4.29
C GLN A 991 -19.33 22.61 4.88
N ILE A 992 -20.66 22.77 4.95
CA ILE A 992 -21.31 23.85 5.70
C ILE A 992 -20.87 23.83 7.18
N PHE A 993 -20.88 22.66 7.83
CA PHE A 993 -20.45 22.54 9.22
C PHE A 993 -18.95 22.81 9.38
N ARG A 994 -18.10 22.30 8.47
CA ARG A 994 -16.65 22.58 8.46
C ARG A 994 -16.34 24.07 8.29
N GLN A 995 -16.93 24.74 7.30
CA GLN A 995 -16.57 26.10 6.84
C GLN A 995 -17.39 27.24 7.47
N LEU A 996 -18.58 26.98 8.02
CA LEU A 996 -19.48 27.99 8.57
C LEU A 996 -19.83 27.75 10.06
N LYS A 997 -19.46 26.57 10.60
CA LYS A 997 -19.83 26.07 11.95
C LYS A 997 -21.33 26.17 12.26
N CYS A 998 -22.16 26.04 11.23
CA CYS A 998 -23.62 26.00 11.32
C CYS A 998 -24.11 24.55 11.32
N ASP A 999 -25.01 24.19 12.23
CA ASP A 999 -25.79 22.97 12.07
C ASP A 999 -27.00 23.20 11.14
N VAL A 1000 -27.23 22.25 10.24
CA VAL A 1000 -28.29 22.26 9.25
C VAL A 1000 -28.64 20.82 8.90
N SER A 1001 -29.93 20.49 8.90
CA SER A 1001 -30.35 19.15 8.52
C SER A 1001 -30.19 18.95 7.01
N VAL A 1002 -29.96 17.69 6.59
CA VAL A 1002 -29.93 17.33 5.16
C VAL A 1002 -31.28 17.68 4.49
N PHE A 1003 -32.37 17.72 5.26
CA PHE A 1003 -33.71 18.07 4.77
C PHE A 1003 -33.97 19.57 4.68
N GLU A 1004 -33.17 20.42 5.34
CA GLU A 1004 -33.16 21.86 5.07
C GLU A 1004 -32.43 22.17 3.76
N ILE A 1005 -31.34 21.45 3.46
CA ILE A 1005 -30.65 21.53 2.15
C ILE A 1005 -31.54 21.00 1.02
N LEU A 1006 -32.22 19.87 1.23
CA LEU A 1006 -33.17 19.29 0.28
C LEU A 1006 -34.58 19.92 0.33
N SER A 1007 -34.81 20.93 1.18
CA SER A 1007 -36.09 21.66 1.21
C SER A 1007 -36.20 22.55 -0.04
N PRO A 1008 -37.41 22.78 -0.60
CA PRO A 1008 -37.60 23.54 -1.85
C PRO A 1008 -37.37 25.06 -1.73
N ASN A 1009 -36.48 25.47 -0.83
CA ASN A 1009 -36.02 26.83 -0.62
C ASN A 1009 -34.88 27.18 -1.59
N SER A 1010 -34.75 28.47 -1.93
CA SER A 1010 -33.64 28.97 -2.76
C SER A 1010 -32.32 29.02 -2.00
N LEU A 1011 -31.19 28.99 -2.69
CA LEU A 1011 -29.88 29.13 -2.05
C LEU A 1011 -29.73 30.43 -1.26
N ALA A 1012 -30.35 31.53 -1.72
CA ALA A 1012 -30.39 32.77 -0.97
C ALA A 1012 -31.18 32.65 0.35
N CYS A 1013 -32.25 31.85 0.38
CA CYS A 1013 -33.02 31.56 1.59
C CYS A 1013 -32.22 30.68 2.57
N LEU A 1014 -31.62 29.59 2.07
CA LEU A 1014 -30.75 28.71 2.86
C LEU A 1014 -29.56 29.48 3.45
N ALA A 1015 -28.91 30.34 2.66
CA ALA A 1015 -27.81 31.19 3.13
C ALA A 1015 -28.22 32.10 4.31
N ASN A 1016 -29.43 32.67 4.29
CA ASN A 1016 -29.94 33.49 5.39
C ASN A 1016 -30.22 32.65 6.65
N GLN A 1017 -30.77 31.44 6.49
CA GLN A 1017 -30.96 30.50 7.60
C GLN A 1017 -29.62 30.07 8.24
N LEU A 1018 -28.58 29.87 7.43
CA LEU A 1018 -27.23 29.55 7.92
C LEU A 1018 -26.59 30.74 8.64
N LEU A 1019 -26.70 31.97 8.11
CA LEU A 1019 -26.20 33.17 8.79
C LEU A 1019 -26.76 33.32 10.20
N GLN A 1020 -28.07 33.10 10.37
CA GLN A 1020 -28.76 33.18 11.66
C GLN A 1020 -28.31 32.11 12.68
N ARG A 1021 -27.55 31.09 12.23
CA ARG A 1021 -26.97 30.02 13.06
C ARG A 1021 -25.45 30.09 13.20
N SER A 1022 -24.76 30.96 12.43
CA SER A 1022 -23.30 30.95 12.39
C SER A 1022 -22.69 31.70 13.59
N PRO A 1023 -21.77 31.08 14.36
CA PRO A 1023 -21.13 31.73 15.50
C PRO A 1023 -20.16 32.87 15.11
N PHE A 1024 -19.81 33.00 13.83
CA PHE A 1024 -18.91 34.05 13.33
C PHE A 1024 -19.63 35.36 12.99
N VAL A 1025 -20.96 35.32 12.87
CA VAL A 1025 -21.79 36.43 12.37
C VAL A 1025 -22.23 37.32 13.54
N LYS A 1026 -21.35 38.25 13.94
CA LYS A 1026 -21.60 39.21 15.03
C LYS A 1026 -22.51 40.38 14.61
N LEU A 1027 -23.76 40.09 14.30
CA LEU A 1027 -24.76 41.11 13.99
C LEU A 1027 -25.29 41.77 15.27
N SER A 1028 -24.98 43.05 15.45
CA SER A 1028 -25.80 43.94 16.28
C SER A 1028 -27.15 44.16 15.60
N SER A 1029 -28.25 43.86 16.30
CA SER A 1029 -29.55 44.42 15.96
C SER A 1029 -29.52 45.94 16.17
N GLU A 1030 -29.98 46.71 15.18
CA GLU A 1030 -30.33 48.14 15.35
C GLU A 1030 -31.52 48.32 16.32
#